data_AF-A0A964A011-F1
#
_entry.id   AF-A0A964A011-F1
#
_cell.length_a   1.000
_cell.length_b   1.000
_cell.length_c   1.000
_cell.angle_alpha   90.00
_cell.angle_beta   90.00
_cell.angle_gamma   90.00
#
_symmetry.space_group_name_H-M   'P 1'
#
loop_
_entity.id
_entity.type
_entity.pdbx_description
1 polymer ?
#
loop_
_entity_poly.entity_id
_entity_poly.type
_entity_poly.pdbx_seq_one_letter_code
_entity_poly.pdbx_strand_id
1 'polypeptide(L)'
;MRAEISAGTKGSGVASLYRSLNRYPAIKKNPSGPLRLRVILSGQLRFFSVFFCCLIQVFPPNAAAQPFPVTSIVQATGFSPYPEDYADPGRLVITLISTDIREEYPALIRIRFSGNGFQIRTREDYLPAPVILHRNQPLVLTGPQLAGYFHPDNLEFSGLTPGDLPARWGQLPEGPVALCVEVYDYQRFFDPPVSNTGCAQGIILLHRPPVLLEPVGQVPVSVPQQLRFVWQPQHAGIAAEYTLELYENQLTGFGYDATLNASAPVFSTRTFSPFYLYGPADPALNPGQEYLVRIRAEDPSGRSAFINGGWSEVYAFTLENAVECLPPDNLNWTVNGPQSALLTWTPAPGARKQWISRDSVAVFTGGRNSLAIGVELAADAGSYAVDSLVQGTAYAFRVCSACADGTIVCSDITFVFPNNQIPDCLPDQPLNLMVERAGARSADLQWVMAPGDSVAVSWKPIGEPAAEQVLAVKSDRVKLLDLMPSTDYRVRVCFICPSGFATCDSIDLRTLKPGCEVGPVEYGYACGDSTGTAFPDDAPLLTAVAPGDSVWAGDYLVIVKQVTGAGSFYGEGYIEVPYFNMAHVAVKLVGIQVNEHCRMSAGHMEVTGAGLDLIGDQWAGVLTDVLNTLSTLEEILGATEEILGAVNEILIEMGPNLPDSVSQDLQDAQSALLAAQQQYDAAVASGDSTAIAQAAQALQQAVEQVKAANQAFQEALDQIMSDLLGIVTQAIDGITVACPEQSGLETGFNAAVAEIDHYLQQQWSGVEALGGDGVDDFNALQQFVSDTDADSTSFSPELTELSNGYYQVEEQYMTCTAFGKLKVEVVDAASLTALAQVLLETGFNLVDFAAPLLLSGQPVEAIVTAVGEELKRRVSGVLVGMGYD
;
A
#
# COMPACT_ATOMS: atom_id res chain seq x y z
N MET A 1 12.25 -16.33 -32.43
CA MET A 1 11.27 -16.27 -33.55
C MET A 1 10.17 -17.26 -33.22
N ARG A 2 9.24 -16.94 -32.32
CA ARG A 2 8.35 -15.78 -32.38
C ARG A 2 7.93 -15.48 -33.81
N ALA A 3 6.77 -15.96 -34.16
CA ALA A 3 5.72 -15.13 -34.74
C ALA A 3 4.44 -15.97 -34.60
N GLU A 4 3.61 -15.63 -33.63
CA GLU A 4 2.58 -14.60 -33.79
C GLU A 4 1.38 -15.06 -34.63
N ILE A 5 0.22 -14.95 -33.98
CA ILE A 5 -0.98 -14.30 -34.50
C ILE A 5 -1.67 -14.95 -35.71
N SER A 6 -2.87 -15.49 -35.49
CA SER A 6 -4.15 -14.91 -35.97
C SER A 6 -5.29 -15.80 -35.46
N ALA A 7 -6.23 -15.26 -34.69
CA ALA A 7 -7.50 -14.70 -35.15
C ALA A 7 -8.52 -15.73 -35.70
N GLY A 8 -9.73 -15.71 -35.14
CA GLY A 8 -10.92 -15.89 -35.98
C GLY A 8 -11.98 -16.88 -35.52
N THR A 9 -12.84 -16.40 -34.62
CA THR A 9 -14.31 -16.36 -34.77
C THR A 9 -15.19 -17.61 -34.61
N LYS A 10 -16.26 -17.32 -33.85
CA LYS A 10 -17.68 -17.74 -34.00
C LYS A 10 -18.11 -19.08 -33.40
N GLY A 11 -19.11 -18.95 -32.53
CA GLY A 11 -20.30 -19.79 -32.62
C GLY A 11 -20.80 -20.31 -31.28
N SER A 12 -21.24 -19.38 -30.43
CA SER A 12 -22.08 -19.67 -29.27
C SER A 12 -23.23 -20.59 -29.63
N GLY A 13 -23.54 -21.54 -28.75
CA GLY A 13 -24.74 -22.34 -28.91
C GLY A 13 -25.03 -23.14 -27.66
N VAL A 14 -25.50 -22.42 -26.64
CA VAL A 14 -26.52 -22.85 -25.68
C VAL A 14 -26.67 -24.37 -25.60
N ALA A 15 -26.11 -24.93 -24.55
CA ALA A 15 -26.67 -26.09 -23.85
C ALA A 15 -27.07 -27.33 -24.69
N SER A 16 -26.45 -28.45 -24.35
CA SER A 16 -27.08 -29.77 -24.42
C SER A 16 -26.94 -30.37 -23.01
N LEU A 17 -27.68 -29.97 -21.98
CA LEU A 17 -29.15 -29.93 -21.82
C LEU A 17 -29.82 -31.31 -21.99
N TYR A 18 -30.67 -31.59 -20.99
CA TYR A 18 -31.80 -32.53 -20.97
C TYR A 18 -31.55 -34.01 -20.66
N ARG A 19 -31.99 -34.43 -19.45
CA ARG A 19 -32.58 -35.75 -19.24
C ARG A 19 -33.59 -35.77 -18.08
N SER A 20 -34.81 -35.34 -18.37
CA SER A 20 -36.05 -36.11 -18.16
C SER A 20 -37.19 -35.24 -18.73
N LEU A 21 -38.07 -35.68 -19.64
CA LEU A 21 -38.93 -36.86 -19.58
C LEU A 21 -39.39 -37.33 -20.99
N ASN A 22 -39.52 -38.67 -21.08
CA ASN A 22 -40.45 -39.48 -21.90
C ASN A 22 -40.07 -40.03 -23.31
N ARG A 23 -39.69 -41.33 -23.28
CA ARG A 23 -40.19 -42.53 -24.04
C ARG A 23 -40.45 -42.49 -25.57
N TYR A 24 -39.61 -43.25 -26.31
CA TYR A 24 -39.83 -44.26 -27.39
C TYR A 24 -40.68 -43.96 -28.66
N PRO A 25 -40.47 -44.64 -29.83
CA PRO A 25 -39.23 -45.01 -30.56
C PRO A 25 -39.25 -44.73 -32.10
N ALA A 26 -38.10 -45.01 -32.78
CA ALA A 26 -37.96 -45.72 -34.09
C ALA A 26 -37.37 -44.99 -35.34
N ILE A 27 -36.26 -45.59 -35.87
CA ILE A 27 -35.89 -45.89 -37.28
C ILE A 27 -34.85 -45.02 -38.08
N LYS A 28 -33.66 -45.65 -38.24
CA LYS A 28 -32.76 -45.87 -39.42
C LYS A 28 -32.17 -44.73 -40.29
N LYS A 29 -30.84 -44.90 -40.50
CA LYS A 29 -30.06 -45.11 -41.77
C LYS A 29 -29.04 -44.02 -42.19
N ASN A 30 -27.77 -44.46 -42.23
CA ASN A 30 -26.64 -44.11 -43.13
C ASN A 30 -27.08 -43.95 -44.62
N PRO A 31 -26.24 -43.52 -45.62
CA PRO A 31 -24.82 -43.13 -45.61
C PRO A 31 -24.44 -41.96 -46.61
N SER A 32 -23.14 -41.85 -46.92
CA SER A 32 -22.48 -41.49 -48.21
C SER A 32 -22.15 -40.02 -48.56
N GLY A 33 -20.83 -39.74 -48.75
CA GLY A 33 -20.28 -38.64 -49.59
C GLY A 33 -20.44 -38.93 -51.09
N PRO A 34 -19.52 -38.57 -52.02
CA PRO A 34 -18.36 -37.66 -52.01
C PRO A 34 -18.35 -36.73 -53.28
N LEU A 35 -17.17 -36.19 -53.68
CA LEU A 35 -16.67 -35.86 -55.07
C LEU A 35 -16.04 -34.45 -55.14
N ARG A 36 -14.71 -34.25 -55.26
CA ARG A 36 -13.76 -34.50 -56.37
C ARG A 36 -14.02 -33.73 -57.68
N LEU A 37 -13.02 -32.96 -58.13
CA LEU A 37 -12.24 -33.01 -59.40
C LEU A 37 -11.79 -31.58 -59.81
N ARG A 38 -10.49 -31.30 -60.04
CA ARG A 38 -9.73 -31.44 -61.31
C ARG A 38 -10.36 -30.60 -62.46
N VAL A 39 -9.67 -29.87 -63.33
CA VAL A 39 -8.26 -29.58 -63.62
C VAL A 39 -8.24 -28.72 -64.91
N ILE A 40 -7.09 -28.11 -65.25
CA ILE A 40 -6.56 -27.91 -66.63
C ILE A 40 -6.81 -26.60 -67.43
N LEU A 41 -5.66 -26.06 -67.88
CA LEU A 41 -5.31 -25.37 -69.16
C LEU A 41 -5.91 -23.98 -69.44
N SER A 42 -5.24 -23.06 -70.14
CA SER A 42 -3.85 -22.84 -70.57
C SER A 42 -3.86 -21.66 -71.54
N GLY A 43 -2.73 -20.95 -71.64
CA GLY A 43 -2.27 -20.34 -72.89
C GLY A 43 -2.67 -18.88 -73.09
N GLN A 44 -1.76 -17.93 -72.82
CA GLN A 44 -0.87 -17.26 -73.80
C GLN A 44 -1.64 -16.21 -74.63
N LEU A 45 -1.27 -14.92 -74.74
CA LEU A 45 0.06 -14.31 -74.78
C LEU A 45 -0.04 -12.78 -74.54
N ARG A 46 0.81 -12.25 -73.64
CA ARG A 46 1.47 -10.92 -73.58
C ARG A 46 0.74 -9.64 -74.04
N PHE A 47 0.56 -8.66 -73.15
CA PHE A 47 0.99 -7.26 -73.36
C PHE A 47 1.08 -6.50 -72.02
N PHE A 48 2.21 -5.84 -71.81
CA PHE A 48 2.53 -4.96 -70.67
C PHE A 48 1.71 -3.66 -70.79
N SER A 49 1.32 -3.06 -69.65
CA SER A 49 0.58 -1.77 -69.49
C SER A 49 -0.94 -1.75 -69.72
N VAL A 50 -1.72 -2.22 -68.72
CA VAL A 50 -3.08 -1.72 -68.43
C VAL A 50 -3.22 -1.49 -66.91
N PHE A 51 -2.36 -0.63 -66.39
CA PHE A 51 -2.82 0.44 -65.50
C PHE A 51 -3.79 1.28 -66.38
N PHE A 52 -4.98 1.66 -65.88
CA PHE A 52 -5.89 2.67 -66.52
C PHE A 52 -7.01 2.20 -67.48
N CYS A 53 -7.70 1.05 -67.28
CA CYS A 53 -9.00 0.81 -67.96
C CYS A 53 -9.93 -0.27 -67.35
N CYS A 54 -10.01 -0.38 -66.02
CA CYS A 54 -11.19 -0.98 -65.34
C CYS A 54 -12.18 0.12 -64.91
N LEU A 55 -12.20 1.19 -65.70
CA LEU A 55 -13.04 2.37 -65.60
C LEU A 55 -14.04 2.30 -66.76
N ILE A 56 -15.34 2.30 -66.44
CA ILE A 56 -16.45 2.67 -67.34
C ILE A 56 -16.78 1.54 -68.35
N GLN A 57 -17.75 0.64 -68.18
CA GLN A 57 -19.20 0.92 -68.12
C GLN A 57 -19.99 -0.33 -67.65
N VAL A 58 -20.57 -0.28 -66.44
CA VAL A 58 -22.00 -0.53 -66.20
C VAL A 58 -22.36 0.39 -65.03
N PHE A 59 -22.61 1.65 -65.35
CA PHE A 59 -23.18 2.60 -64.41
C PHE A 59 -24.59 2.12 -64.04
N PRO A 60 -24.91 1.85 -62.76
CA PRO A 60 -26.29 1.97 -62.33
C PRO A 60 -26.73 3.43 -62.57
N PRO A 61 -27.99 3.66 -62.97
CA PRO A 61 -28.49 5.01 -63.24
C PRO A 61 -28.25 5.88 -62.01
N ASN A 62 -27.69 7.07 -62.25
CA ASN A 62 -27.54 8.13 -61.26
C ASN A 62 -28.78 8.18 -60.37
N ALA A 63 -28.61 7.83 -59.10
CA ALA A 63 -29.50 8.34 -58.07
C ALA A 63 -29.41 9.86 -58.22
N ALA A 64 -30.50 10.47 -58.69
CA ALA A 64 -30.62 11.91 -58.68
C ALA A 64 -30.47 12.34 -57.22
N ALA A 65 -29.31 12.90 -56.87
CA ALA A 65 -29.19 13.69 -55.65
C ALA A 65 -30.21 14.82 -55.80
N GLN A 66 -31.31 14.73 -55.05
CA GLN A 66 -32.27 15.83 -55.03
C GLN A 66 -31.55 17.03 -54.39
N PRO A 67 -31.46 18.18 -55.07
CA PRO A 67 -30.89 19.36 -54.45
C PRO A 67 -31.83 19.79 -53.33
N PHE A 68 -31.42 19.55 -52.08
CA PHE A 68 -32.15 20.03 -50.92
C PHE A 68 -31.89 21.54 -50.76
N PRO A 69 -32.93 22.38 -50.60
CA PRO A 69 -32.75 23.82 -50.39
C PRO A 69 -32.06 24.17 -49.08
N VAL A 70 -32.04 23.25 -48.09
CA VAL A 70 -31.34 23.42 -46.81
C VAL A 70 -30.32 22.31 -46.63
N THR A 71 -29.13 22.66 -46.16
CA THR A 71 -28.10 21.70 -45.75
C THR A 71 -28.03 21.63 -44.22
N SER A 72 -28.11 20.42 -43.66
CA SER A 72 -27.97 20.12 -42.24
C SER A 72 -26.65 19.39 -41.95
N ILE A 73 -25.87 19.93 -41.02
CA ILE A 73 -24.62 19.35 -40.51
C ILE A 73 -24.76 19.20 -39.00
N VAL A 74 -24.48 17.99 -38.50
CA VAL A 74 -24.66 17.65 -37.07
C VAL A 74 -23.33 17.15 -36.53
N GLN A 75 -22.90 17.73 -35.40
CA GLN A 75 -21.67 17.36 -34.71
C GLN A 75 -21.98 17.18 -33.22
N ALA A 76 -21.60 16.04 -32.66
CA ALA A 76 -21.68 15.77 -31.24
C ALA A 76 -20.26 15.62 -30.69
N THR A 77 -19.95 16.30 -29.59
CA THR A 77 -18.63 16.22 -28.94
C THR A 77 -18.47 14.97 -28.05
N GLY A 78 -19.60 14.38 -27.64
CA GLY A 78 -19.68 13.09 -26.96
C GLY A 78 -21.12 12.57 -26.99
N PHE A 79 -21.31 11.26 -26.82
CA PHE A 79 -22.63 10.66 -26.75
C PHE A 79 -22.97 10.31 -25.30
N SER A 80 -24.10 10.83 -24.83
CA SER A 80 -24.60 10.58 -23.48
C SER A 80 -25.71 9.53 -23.51
N PRO A 81 -25.80 8.67 -22.47
CA PRO A 81 -26.99 7.84 -22.26
C PRO A 81 -28.23 8.66 -21.86
N TYR A 82 -28.12 9.94 -21.55
CA TYR A 82 -29.24 10.79 -21.19
C TYR A 82 -29.62 11.72 -22.36
N PRO A 83 -30.88 11.69 -22.86
CA PRO A 83 -31.30 12.59 -23.93
C PRO A 83 -31.21 14.08 -23.59
N GLU A 84 -31.45 14.45 -22.32
CA GLU A 84 -31.41 15.83 -21.83
C GLU A 84 -30.02 16.48 -21.92
N ASP A 85 -28.96 15.70 -21.77
CA ASP A 85 -27.56 16.16 -21.89
C ASP A 85 -27.25 16.80 -23.25
N TYR A 86 -27.95 16.43 -24.31
CA TYR A 86 -27.75 17.04 -25.64
C TYR A 86 -28.27 18.49 -25.71
N ALA A 87 -28.96 18.96 -24.67
CA ALA A 87 -29.30 20.36 -24.45
C ALA A 87 -28.18 21.17 -23.77
N ASP A 88 -27.07 20.53 -23.37
CA ASP A 88 -25.92 21.23 -22.79
C ASP A 88 -25.16 22.04 -23.86
N PRO A 89 -24.70 23.27 -23.55
CA PRO A 89 -23.89 24.05 -24.48
C PRO A 89 -22.66 23.29 -24.98
N GLY A 90 -22.55 23.14 -26.31
CA GLY A 90 -21.39 22.52 -26.96
C GLY A 90 -21.40 20.99 -27.01
N ARG A 91 -22.38 20.31 -26.40
CA ARG A 91 -22.51 18.85 -26.49
C ARG A 91 -23.04 18.40 -27.85
N LEU A 92 -24.02 19.14 -28.36
CA LEU A 92 -24.55 19.02 -29.71
C LEU A 92 -24.51 20.36 -30.44
N VAL A 93 -23.95 20.35 -31.64
CA VAL A 93 -23.88 21.51 -32.54
C VAL A 93 -24.55 21.15 -33.86
N ILE A 94 -25.60 21.89 -34.21
CA ILE A 94 -26.32 21.74 -35.48
C ILE A 94 -26.07 22.99 -36.31
N THR A 95 -25.48 22.83 -37.49
CA THR A 95 -25.29 23.93 -38.45
C THR A 95 -26.24 23.76 -39.62
N LEU A 96 -27.09 24.76 -39.85
CA LEU A 96 -28.07 24.80 -40.92
C LEU A 96 -27.71 25.91 -41.91
N ILE A 97 -27.74 25.61 -43.21
CA ILE A 97 -27.46 26.58 -44.28
C ILE A 97 -28.57 26.50 -45.32
N SER A 98 -29.26 27.61 -45.59
CA SER A 98 -30.24 27.69 -46.67
C SER A 98 -29.61 28.23 -47.95
N THR A 99 -29.83 27.52 -49.07
CA THR A 99 -29.47 27.95 -50.43
C THR A 99 -30.71 28.31 -51.27
N ASP A 100 -31.88 28.37 -50.63
CA ASP A 100 -33.16 28.70 -51.25
C ASP A 100 -33.17 30.13 -51.83
N ILE A 101 -34.15 30.41 -52.69
CA ILE A 101 -34.33 31.75 -53.28
C ILE A 101 -35.01 32.74 -52.31
N ARG A 102 -35.54 32.30 -51.19
CA ARG A 102 -36.06 33.21 -50.15
C ARG A 102 -34.91 33.88 -49.40
N GLU A 103 -35.09 35.13 -48.99
CA GLU A 103 -34.12 35.83 -48.13
C GLU A 103 -34.16 35.27 -46.69
N GLU A 104 -35.36 34.94 -46.23
CA GLU A 104 -35.64 34.26 -44.97
C GLU A 104 -36.44 32.97 -45.23
N TYR A 105 -35.98 31.87 -44.63
CA TYR A 105 -36.62 30.56 -44.72
C TYR A 105 -37.05 30.10 -43.33
N PRO A 106 -38.36 30.13 -42.99
CA PRO A 106 -38.84 29.60 -41.72
C PRO A 106 -38.81 28.07 -41.74
N ALA A 107 -37.99 27.51 -40.86
CA ALA A 107 -37.70 26.08 -40.77
C ALA A 107 -38.25 25.47 -39.47
N LEU A 108 -38.64 24.20 -39.56
CA LEU A 108 -38.96 23.32 -38.43
C LEU A 108 -37.91 22.21 -38.36
N ILE A 109 -37.40 21.90 -37.17
CA ILE A 109 -36.38 20.87 -36.97
C ILE A 109 -37.04 19.63 -36.37
N ARG A 110 -36.61 18.44 -36.81
CA ARG A 110 -36.96 17.17 -36.16
C ARG A 110 -35.69 16.37 -35.90
N ILE A 111 -35.59 15.84 -34.68
CA ILE A 111 -34.46 15.03 -34.24
C ILE A 111 -34.90 13.56 -34.22
N ARG A 112 -33.98 12.68 -34.62
CA ARG A 112 -34.12 11.23 -34.56
C ARG A 112 -32.85 10.64 -33.97
N PHE A 113 -32.96 10.02 -32.80
CA PHE A 113 -31.87 9.33 -32.13
C PHE A 113 -32.13 7.83 -32.14
N SER A 114 -31.23 7.02 -32.71
CA SER A 114 -31.43 5.57 -32.84
C SER A 114 -30.21 4.80 -32.42
N GLY A 115 -30.42 3.65 -31.79
CA GLY A 115 -29.38 2.70 -31.41
C GLY A 115 -29.87 1.27 -31.56
N ASN A 116 -29.10 0.32 -31.02
CA ASN A 116 -29.47 -1.10 -31.09
C ASN A 116 -30.74 -1.37 -30.27
N GLY A 117 -31.86 -1.66 -30.94
CA GLY A 117 -33.14 -1.99 -30.30
C GLY A 117 -33.96 -0.81 -29.81
N PHE A 118 -33.54 0.45 -30.03
CA PHE A 118 -34.33 1.63 -29.68
C PHE A 118 -34.27 2.73 -30.74
N GLN A 119 -35.34 3.52 -30.81
CA GLN A 119 -35.40 4.76 -31.57
C GLN A 119 -36.23 5.79 -30.82
N ILE A 120 -35.74 7.02 -30.82
CA ILE A 120 -36.35 8.20 -30.22
C ILE A 120 -36.51 9.21 -31.34
N ARG A 121 -37.69 9.80 -31.47
CA ARG A 121 -37.93 10.88 -32.43
C ARG A 121 -38.70 12.01 -31.79
N THR A 122 -38.46 13.23 -32.25
CA THR A 122 -39.35 14.36 -31.94
C THR A 122 -40.76 14.01 -32.40
N ARG A 123 -41.76 14.21 -31.53
CA ARG A 123 -43.15 13.94 -31.88
C ARG A 123 -43.61 14.81 -33.04
N GLU A 124 -44.54 14.29 -33.84
CA GLU A 124 -45.05 15.01 -35.01
C GLU A 124 -45.91 16.22 -34.65
N ASP A 125 -46.52 16.23 -33.46
CA ASP A 125 -47.37 17.29 -32.91
C ASP A 125 -46.60 18.38 -32.14
N TYR A 126 -45.31 18.17 -31.86
CA TYR A 126 -44.46 19.20 -31.25
C TYR A 126 -44.07 20.26 -32.29
N LEU A 127 -44.66 21.45 -32.15
CA LEU A 127 -44.46 22.59 -33.06
C LEU A 127 -43.85 23.79 -32.30
N PRO A 128 -42.51 23.84 -32.16
CA PRO A 128 -41.81 24.99 -31.57
C PRO A 128 -41.89 26.24 -32.47
N ALA A 129 -41.39 27.37 -31.97
CA ALA A 129 -41.24 28.59 -32.77
C ALA A 129 -40.35 28.34 -34.01
N PRO A 130 -40.65 28.98 -35.16
CA PRO A 130 -39.89 28.76 -36.39
C PRO A 130 -38.44 29.22 -36.25
N VAL A 131 -37.52 28.40 -36.74
CA VAL A 131 -36.10 28.77 -36.88
C VAL A 131 -35.93 29.52 -38.19
N ILE A 132 -35.51 30.78 -38.15
CA ILE A 132 -35.36 31.60 -39.34
C ILE A 132 -33.95 31.42 -39.91
N LEU A 133 -33.86 30.84 -41.11
CA LEU A 133 -32.60 30.69 -41.84
C LEU A 133 -32.46 31.84 -42.85
N HIS A 134 -31.34 32.54 -42.82
CA HIS A 134 -31.00 33.54 -43.83
C HIS A 134 -30.23 32.90 -44.98
N ARG A 135 -30.52 33.34 -46.21
CA ARG A 135 -29.89 32.79 -47.40
C ARG A 135 -28.35 32.88 -47.34
N ASN A 136 -27.69 31.76 -47.62
CA ASN A 136 -26.24 31.61 -47.66
C ASN A 136 -25.52 32.01 -46.37
N GLN A 137 -26.25 32.09 -45.24
CA GLN A 137 -25.69 32.35 -43.92
C GLN A 137 -25.87 31.10 -43.05
N PRO A 138 -24.79 30.57 -42.46
CA PRO A 138 -24.88 29.44 -41.54
C PRO A 138 -25.53 29.87 -40.22
N LEU A 139 -26.59 29.18 -39.82
CA LEU A 139 -27.15 29.26 -38.49
C LEU A 139 -26.61 28.09 -37.67
N VAL A 140 -25.93 28.40 -36.57
CA VAL A 140 -25.42 27.41 -35.62
C VAL A 140 -26.36 27.37 -34.42
N LEU A 141 -26.89 26.20 -34.11
CA LEU A 141 -27.76 25.94 -32.97
C LEU A 141 -27.00 25.10 -31.93
N THR A 142 -27.04 25.55 -30.68
CA THR A 142 -26.41 24.87 -29.55
C THR A 142 -27.25 24.97 -28.28
N GLY A 143 -27.02 24.03 -27.37
CA GLY A 143 -27.46 24.09 -25.97
C GLY A 143 -28.94 24.47 -25.78
N PRO A 144 -29.27 25.62 -25.15
CA PRO A 144 -30.64 26.02 -24.83
C PRO A 144 -31.61 26.06 -26.03
N GLN A 145 -31.11 26.34 -27.24
CA GLN A 145 -31.95 26.35 -28.46
C GLN A 145 -32.45 24.95 -28.84
N LEU A 146 -31.78 23.91 -28.34
CA LEU A 146 -32.10 22.51 -28.59
C LEU A 146 -32.87 21.86 -27.43
N ALA A 147 -32.90 22.48 -26.25
CA ALA A 147 -33.49 21.92 -25.02
C ALA A 147 -34.93 21.41 -25.20
N GLY A 148 -35.77 22.18 -25.89
CA GLY A 148 -37.16 21.79 -26.14
C GLY A 148 -37.31 20.51 -26.97
N TYR A 149 -36.34 20.18 -27.83
CA TYR A 149 -36.39 18.97 -28.66
C TYR A 149 -35.99 17.70 -27.90
N PHE A 150 -35.30 17.83 -26.77
CA PHE A 150 -34.87 16.71 -25.92
C PHE A 150 -35.73 16.53 -24.67
N HIS A 151 -36.75 17.37 -24.48
CA HIS A 151 -37.68 17.23 -23.36
C HIS A 151 -38.52 15.94 -23.49
N PRO A 152 -38.65 15.10 -22.45
CA PRO A 152 -39.35 13.82 -22.51
C PRO A 152 -40.76 13.88 -23.10
N ASP A 153 -41.53 14.92 -22.78
CA ASP A 153 -42.91 15.11 -23.29
C ASP A 153 -42.99 15.33 -24.82
N ASN A 154 -41.91 15.83 -25.43
CA ASN A 154 -41.83 16.16 -26.86
C ASN A 154 -41.23 15.01 -27.68
N LEU A 155 -40.93 13.88 -27.05
CA LEU A 155 -40.30 12.71 -27.65
C LEU A 155 -41.27 11.53 -27.76
N GLU A 156 -41.07 10.75 -28.82
CA GLU A 156 -41.71 9.46 -29.05
C GLU A 156 -40.65 8.37 -29.02
N PHE A 157 -40.87 7.37 -28.17
CA PHE A 157 -39.96 6.26 -27.95
C PHE A 157 -40.51 5.01 -28.63
N SER A 158 -39.67 4.30 -29.38
CA SER A 158 -39.96 3.00 -29.98
C SER A 158 -38.83 2.02 -29.66
N GLY A 159 -39.16 0.76 -29.41
CA GLY A 159 -38.21 -0.26 -28.97
C GLY A 159 -37.83 -0.21 -27.48
N LEU A 160 -38.15 0.89 -26.79
CA LEU A 160 -38.14 1.02 -25.31
C LEU A 160 -39.58 1.22 -24.84
N THR A 161 -40.03 0.49 -23.82
CA THR A 161 -41.33 0.79 -23.22
C THR A 161 -41.22 2.01 -22.29
N PRO A 162 -42.25 2.86 -22.16
CA PRO A 162 -42.21 4.03 -21.28
C PRO A 162 -41.91 3.72 -19.80
N GLY A 163 -42.09 2.46 -19.36
CA GLY A 163 -41.70 2.00 -18.02
C GLY A 163 -40.21 1.64 -17.88
N ASP A 164 -39.50 1.39 -18.99
CA ASP A 164 -38.11 0.95 -18.98
C ASP A 164 -37.13 2.10 -18.68
N LEU A 165 -37.47 3.34 -19.03
CA LEU A 165 -36.60 4.49 -18.77
C LEU A 165 -36.53 4.83 -17.27
N PRO A 166 -37.65 4.97 -16.53
CA PRO A 166 -37.59 5.13 -15.08
C PRO A 166 -36.89 3.96 -14.37
N ALA A 167 -37.08 2.72 -14.84
CA ALA A 167 -36.42 1.54 -14.31
C ALA A 167 -34.90 1.50 -14.59
N ARG A 168 -34.42 2.27 -15.57
CA ARG A 168 -33.01 2.44 -15.93
C ARG A 168 -32.49 3.84 -15.57
N TRP A 169 -33.16 4.54 -14.65
CA TRP A 169 -32.78 5.89 -14.20
C TRP A 169 -32.64 6.91 -15.33
N GLY A 170 -33.38 6.73 -16.44
CA GLY A 170 -33.33 7.59 -17.63
C GLY A 170 -32.25 7.23 -18.66
N GLN A 171 -31.49 6.15 -18.45
CA GLN A 171 -30.35 5.78 -19.30
C GLN A 171 -30.73 4.98 -20.56
N LEU A 172 -30.22 5.43 -21.71
CA LEU A 172 -30.25 4.70 -22.97
C LEU A 172 -29.33 3.46 -22.94
N PRO A 173 -29.64 2.41 -23.74
CA PRO A 173 -28.78 1.24 -23.86
C PRO A 173 -27.37 1.57 -24.39
N GLU A 174 -26.38 0.81 -23.91
CA GLU A 174 -25.01 0.84 -24.42
C GLU A 174 -24.94 0.36 -25.88
N GLY A 175 -24.03 0.95 -26.65
CA GLY A 175 -23.73 0.51 -28.02
C GLY A 175 -23.67 1.64 -29.04
N PRO A 176 -23.54 1.30 -30.34
CA PRO A 176 -23.45 2.28 -31.41
C PRO A 176 -24.80 3.00 -31.59
N VAL A 177 -24.72 4.32 -31.75
CA VAL A 177 -25.88 5.20 -31.86
C VAL A 177 -25.71 6.26 -32.94
N ALA A 178 -26.85 6.75 -33.45
CA ALA A 178 -26.96 7.71 -34.54
C ALA A 178 -27.95 8.82 -34.16
N LEU A 179 -27.48 10.06 -34.00
CA LEU A 179 -28.33 11.23 -33.79
C LEU A 179 -28.44 12.03 -35.09
N CYS A 180 -29.62 12.01 -35.69
CA CYS A 180 -29.91 12.59 -37.00
C CYS A 180 -30.89 13.77 -36.88
N VAL A 181 -30.71 14.75 -37.75
CA VAL A 181 -31.50 15.98 -37.82
C VAL A 181 -32.01 16.20 -39.23
N GLU A 182 -33.30 16.44 -39.34
CA GLU A 182 -34.01 16.77 -40.57
C GLU A 182 -34.72 18.11 -40.42
N VAL A 183 -34.75 18.89 -41.50
CA VAL A 183 -35.40 20.20 -41.55
C VAL A 183 -36.61 20.12 -42.47
N TYR A 184 -37.72 20.71 -42.04
CA TYR A 184 -38.99 20.79 -42.74
C TYR A 184 -39.36 22.27 -42.95
N ASP A 185 -40.14 22.58 -44.00
CA ASP A 185 -40.70 23.91 -44.17
C ASP A 185 -41.79 24.14 -43.12
N TYR A 186 -41.74 25.26 -42.39
CA TYR A 186 -42.61 25.50 -41.23
C TYR A 186 -44.10 25.54 -41.59
N GLN A 187 -44.45 25.89 -42.84
CA GLN A 187 -45.84 25.92 -43.30
C GLN A 187 -46.28 24.59 -43.93
N ARG A 188 -45.32 23.76 -44.33
CA ARG A 188 -45.54 22.48 -45.02
C ARG A 188 -44.82 21.35 -44.30
N PHE A 189 -44.99 21.28 -42.98
CA PHE A 189 -44.28 20.33 -42.11
C PHE A 189 -44.74 18.86 -42.25
N PHE A 190 -45.78 18.60 -43.06
CA PHE A 190 -46.21 17.26 -43.46
C PHE A 190 -45.59 16.79 -44.80
N ASP A 191 -44.94 17.69 -45.54
CA ASP A 191 -44.20 17.32 -46.76
C ASP A 191 -42.87 16.64 -46.40
N PRO A 192 -42.21 15.94 -47.34
CA PRO A 192 -40.87 15.40 -47.14
C PRO A 192 -39.86 16.48 -46.69
N PRO A 193 -38.79 16.09 -45.96
CA PRO A 193 -37.81 17.04 -45.45
C PRO A 193 -37.18 17.85 -46.58
N VAL A 194 -36.98 19.14 -46.29
CA VAL A 194 -36.35 20.12 -47.20
C VAL A 194 -34.83 20.16 -47.03
N SER A 195 -34.29 19.36 -46.11
CA SER A 195 -32.85 19.14 -45.97
C SER A 195 -32.42 17.71 -46.26
N ASN A 196 -31.10 17.53 -46.43
CA ASN A 196 -30.50 16.23 -46.21
C ASN A 196 -30.69 15.78 -44.75
N THR A 197 -30.62 14.47 -44.51
CA THR A 197 -30.50 13.92 -43.16
C THR A 197 -29.06 14.10 -42.67
N GLY A 198 -28.81 15.11 -41.84
CA GLY A 198 -27.50 15.28 -41.19
C GLY A 198 -27.42 14.39 -39.96
N CYS A 199 -26.35 13.60 -39.79
CA CYS A 199 -26.23 12.69 -38.63
C CYS A 199 -24.86 12.79 -37.97
N ALA A 200 -24.85 12.80 -36.64
CA ALA A 200 -23.70 12.46 -35.82
C ALA A 200 -23.79 10.98 -35.41
N GLN A 201 -22.70 10.24 -35.59
CA GLN A 201 -22.60 8.82 -35.24
C GLN A 201 -21.60 8.66 -34.09
N GLY A 202 -21.85 7.74 -33.17
CA GLY A 202 -20.93 7.43 -32.09
C GLY A 202 -21.36 6.23 -31.26
N ILE A 203 -20.86 6.16 -30.04
CA ILE A 203 -21.09 5.04 -29.11
C ILE A 203 -21.43 5.58 -27.73
N ILE A 204 -22.44 5.00 -27.09
CA ILE A 204 -22.70 5.17 -25.67
C ILE A 204 -21.97 4.04 -24.96
N LEU A 205 -21.07 4.38 -24.03
CA LEU A 205 -20.31 3.46 -23.18
C LEU A 205 -20.69 3.70 -21.72
N LEU A 206 -21.03 2.64 -20.98
CA LEU A 206 -21.33 2.71 -19.55
C LEU A 206 -20.23 2.02 -18.76
N HIS A 207 -19.61 2.74 -17.83
CA HIS A 207 -18.58 2.23 -16.94
C HIS A 207 -19.19 1.44 -15.76
N ARG A 208 -18.42 0.53 -15.18
CA ARG A 208 -18.88 -0.29 -14.05
C ARG A 208 -18.60 0.41 -12.70
N PRO A 209 -19.49 0.25 -11.71
CA PRO A 209 -19.29 0.76 -10.36
C PRO A 209 -18.15 0.01 -9.63
N PRO A 210 -17.56 0.61 -8.59
CA PRO A 210 -16.49 -0.01 -7.81
C PRO A 210 -16.99 -1.23 -7.00
N VAL A 211 -16.05 -2.09 -6.61
CA VAL A 211 -16.30 -3.30 -5.79
C VAL A 211 -15.56 -3.16 -4.46
N LEU A 212 -16.25 -3.26 -3.33
CA LEU A 212 -15.61 -3.20 -2.01
C LEU A 212 -14.76 -4.45 -1.77
N LEU A 213 -13.51 -4.26 -1.35
CA LEU A 213 -12.59 -5.33 -0.97
C LEU A 213 -12.60 -5.54 0.55
N GLU A 214 -12.59 -4.46 1.32
CA GLU A 214 -12.61 -4.47 2.77
C GLU A 214 -13.27 -3.20 3.32
N PRO A 215 -13.93 -3.27 4.50
CA PRO A 215 -14.12 -4.46 5.33
C PRO A 215 -15.22 -5.39 4.80
N VAL A 216 -15.04 -6.70 5.03
CA VAL A 216 -16.06 -7.73 4.77
C VAL A 216 -16.15 -8.71 5.95
N GLY A 217 -17.35 -9.14 6.32
CA GLY A 217 -17.53 -10.13 7.39
C GLY A 217 -17.38 -9.54 8.80
N GLN A 218 -16.70 -10.26 9.70
CA GLN A 218 -16.47 -9.83 11.08
C GLN A 218 -15.18 -9.02 11.20
N VAL A 219 -15.25 -7.87 11.87
CA VAL A 219 -14.15 -6.92 12.01
C VAL A 219 -13.87 -6.67 13.49
N PRO A 220 -12.64 -6.85 13.98
CA PRO A 220 -12.29 -6.59 15.37
C PRO A 220 -12.40 -5.10 15.71
N VAL A 221 -12.78 -4.80 16.94
CA VAL A 221 -12.83 -3.42 17.44
C VAL A 221 -11.41 -2.92 17.75
N SER A 222 -11.00 -1.81 17.15
CA SER A 222 -9.75 -1.12 17.45
C SER A 222 -9.98 0.08 18.37
N VAL A 223 -9.08 0.30 19.34
CA VAL A 223 -9.09 1.46 20.25
C VAL A 223 -7.69 2.10 20.29
N PRO A 224 -7.47 3.31 19.71
CA PRO A 224 -8.48 4.19 19.11
C PRO A 224 -9.10 3.60 17.84
N GLN A 225 -10.32 4.04 17.54
CA GLN A 225 -11.09 3.56 16.38
C GLN A 225 -10.30 3.79 15.09
N GLN A 226 -10.03 2.68 14.39
CA GLN A 226 -9.35 2.70 13.10
C GLN A 226 -9.89 1.56 12.24
N LEU A 227 -10.47 1.90 11.09
CA LEU A 227 -11.04 0.96 10.13
C LEU A 227 -10.70 1.43 8.71
N ARG A 228 -10.28 0.52 7.84
CA ARG A 228 -9.93 0.85 6.45
C ARG A 228 -11.02 0.38 5.50
N PHE A 229 -11.47 1.27 4.64
CA PHE A 229 -12.35 0.96 3.51
C PHE A 229 -11.52 0.99 2.23
N VAL A 230 -11.49 -0.10 1.47
CA VAL A 230 -10.78 -0.19 0.18
C VAL A 230 -11.69 -0.80 -0.85
N TRP A 231 -11.75 -0.21 -2.04
CA TRP A 231 -12.54 -0.72 -3.16
C TRP A 231 -11.73 -0.76 -4.45
N GLN A 232 -12.04 -1.71 -5.32
CA GLN A 232 -11.45 -1.82 -6.64
C GLN A 232 -12.27 -1.03 -7.67
N PRO A 233 -11.68 -0.03 -8.35
CA PRO A 233 -12.31 0.63 -9.48
C PRO A 233 -12.55 -0.36 -10.63
N GLN A 234 -13.76 -0.38 -11.19
CA GLN A 234 -14.11 -1.21 -12.36
C GLN A 234 -14.17 -0.39 -13.66
N HIS A 235 -13.48 0.75 -13.68
CA HIS A 235 -13.38 1.66 -14.81
C HIS A 235 -11.92 2.01 -15.05
N ALA A 236 -11.58 2.29 -16.30
CA ALA A 236 -10.24 2.69 -16.72
C ALA A 236 -10.32 3.95 -17.58
N GLY A 237 -9.31 4.81 -17.46
CA GLY A 237 -9.18 6.00 -18.30
C GLY A 237 -10.11 7.18 -17.96
N ILE A 238 -10.74 7.18 -16.77
CA ILE A 238 -11.57 8.28 -16.28
C ILE A 238 -11.17 8.63 -14.84
N ALA A 239 -11.13 9.93 -14.51
CA ALA A 239 -10.91 10.40 -13.15
C ALA A 239 -12.25 10.39 -12.40
N ALA A 240 -12.53 9.35 -11.63
CA ALA A 240 -13.75 9.24 -10.84
C ALA A 240 -13.55 9.79 -9.42
N GLU A 241 -14.53 10.55 -8.93
CA GLU A 241 -14.73 10.82 -7.51
C GLU A 241 -15.61 9.73 -6.91
N TYR A 242 -15.27 9.28 -5.72
CA TYR A 242 -16.00 8.27 -4.97
C TYR A 242 -16.73 8.88 -3.79
N THR A 243 -18.03 8.59 -3.66
CA THR A 243 -18.79 8.87 -2.43
C THR A 243 -18.98 7.58 -1.65
N LEU A 244 -18.40 7.50 -0.46
CA LEU A 244 -18.63 6.40 0.49
C LEU A 244 -19.79 6.77 1.41
N GLU A 245 -20.72 5.83 1.62
CA GLU A 245 -21.79 5.96 2.61
C GLU A 245 -21.84 4.73 3.51
N LEU A 246 -21.94 4.98 4.82
CA LEU A 246 -22.01 3.99 5.89
C LEU A 246 -23.34 4.12 6.63
N TYR A 247 -24.05 3.01 6.80
CA TYR A 247 -25.35 2.94 7.48
C TYR A 247 -25.29 1.93 8.62
N GLU A 248 -25.98 2.23 9.71
CA GLU A 248 -26.21 1.26 10.79
C GLU A 248 -27.42 0.37 10.45
N ASN A 249 -27.25 -0.95 10.44
CA ASN A 249 -28.34 -1.87 10.13
C ASN A 249 -29.27 -2.08 11.34
N GLN A 250 -30.30 -1.25 11.46
CA GLN A 250 -31.29 -1.36 12.54
C GLN A 250 -32.46 -2.30 12.20
N LEU A 251 -32.59 -2.75 10.94
CA LEU A 251 -33.69 -3.61 10.45
C LEU A 251 -33.19 -5.01 10.11
N THR A 252 -32.60 -5.69 11.10
CA THR A 252 -32.05 -7.04 10.93
C THR A 252 -33.14 -8.02 10.44
N GLY A 253 -32.84 -8.76 9.38
CA GLY A 253 -33.76 -9.73 8.74
C GLY A 253 -34.65 -9.17 7.62
N PHE A 254 -34.59 -7.86 7.34
CA PHE A 254 -35.14 -7.26 6.12
C PHE A 254 -34.05 -7.10 5.05
N GLY A 255 -34.43 -6.96 3.79
CA GLY A 255 -33.45 -6.67 2.73
C GLY A 255 -32.78 -5.32 2.97
N TYR A 256 -31.49 -5.20 2.63
CA TYR A 256 -30.68 -4.01 2.91
C TYR A 256 -31.29 -2.70 2.37
N ASP A 257 -32.01 -2.76 1.25
CA ASP A 257 -32.74 -1.63 0.68
C ASP A 257 -33.76 -0.99 1.64
N ALA A 258 -34.30 -1.76 2.60
CA ALA A 258 -35.22 -1.23 3.59
C ALA A 258 -34.50 -0.24 4.53
N THR A 259 -33.28 -0.57 4.97
CA THR A 259 -32.45 0.29 5.82
C THR A 259 -32.03 1.56 5.08
N LEU A 260 -31.53 1.41 3.86
CA LEU A 260 -31.11 2.53 3.00
C LEU A 260 -32.23 3.55 2.74
N ASN A 261 -33.49 3.11 2.66
CA ASN A 261 -34.64 3.98 2.45
C ASN A 261 -35.24 4.54 3.75
N ALA A 262 -34.96 3.91 4.90
CA ALA A 262 -35.55 4.27 6.18
C ALA A 262 -34.68 5.22 7.01
N SER A 263 -33.36 5.22 6.83
CA SER A 263 -32.42 6.00 7.62
C SER A 263 -31.40 6.78 6.77
N ALA A 264 -30.88 7.87 7.32
CA ALA A 264 -29.74 8.59 6.76
C ALA A 264 -28.43 7.82 7.04
N PRO A 265 -27.37 8.01 6.22
CA PRO A 265 -26.07 7.43 6.52
C PRO A 265 -25.51 8.01 7.81
N VAL A 266 -24.90 7.15 8.63
CA VAL A 266 -24.17 7.53 9.84
C VAL A 266 -22.90 8.30 9.48
N PHE A 267 -22.31 7.97 8.32
CA PHE A 267 -21.15 8.65 7.79
C PHE A 267 -21.18 8.69 6.27
N SER A 268 -20.74 9.82 5.71
CA SER A 268 -20.56 9.97 4.26
C SER A 268 -19.38 10.89 3.96
N THR A 269 -18.58 10.51 2.97
CA THR A 269 -17.41 11.30 2.53
C THR A 269 -17.18 11.15 1.03
N ARG A 270 -16.44 12.09 0.45
CA ARG A 270 -16.02 12.11 -0.96
C ARG A 270 -14.50 12.05 -1.07
N THR A 271 -13.99 11.24 -1.98
CA THR A 271 -12.54 11.07 -2.19
C THR A 271 -12.23 10.68 -3.63
N PHE A 272 -11.06 11.07 -4.14
CA PHE A 272 -10.53 10.60 -5.42
C PHE A 272 -9.73 9.29 -5.28
N SER A 273 -9.33 8.95 -4.05
CA SER A 273 -8.58 7.74 -3.77
C SER A 273 -9.53 6.53 -3.69
N PRO A 274 -9.11 5.33 -4.13
CA PRO A 274 -9.92 4.12 -4.06
C PRO A 274 -9.99 3.50 -2.65
N PHE A 275 -9.74 4.32 -1.62
CA PHE A 275 -9.77 3.93 -0.23
C PHE A 275 -10.12 5.12 0.67
N TYR A 276 -10.55 4.81 1.89
CA TYR A 276 -10.78 5.76 2.97
C TYR A 276 -10.34 5.16 4.31
N LEU A 277 -9.62 5.94 5.11
CA LEU A 277 -9.21 5.55 6.46
C LEU A 277 -10.17 6.19 7.47
N TYR A 278 -11.00 5.36 8.09
CA TYR A 278 -11.96 5.75 9.13
C TYR A 278 -11.26 5.77 10.48
N GLY A 279 -11.17 6.94 11.11
CA GLY A 279 -10.33 7.19 12.27
C GLY A 279 -11.09 7.64 13.52
N PRO A 280 -10.37 8.13 14.54
CA PRO A 280 -10.96 8.63 15.78
C PRO A 280 -11.68 9.98 15.64
N ALA A 281 -11.45 10.71 14.55
CA ALA A 281 -12.16 11.96 14.23
C ALA A 281 -13.55 11.71 13.60
N ASP A 282 -13.77 10.50 13.07
CA ASP A 282 -15.04 10.11 12.47
C ASP A 282 -16.04 9.64 13.55
N PRO A 283 -17.35 9.57 13.24
CA PRO A 283 -18.34 9.09 14.20
C PRO A 283 -17.97 7.75 14.84
N ALA A 284 -18.21 7.60 16.14
CA ALA A 284 -17.95 6.34 16.83
C ALA A 284 -18.92 5.25 16.34
N LEU A 285 -18.37 4.06 16.05
CA LEU A 285 -19.13 2.87 15.70
C LEU A 285 -19.42 2.02 16.94
N ASN A 286 -20.60 1.39 16.96
CA ASN A 286 -21.07 0.57 18.07
C ASN A 286 -20.53 -0.86 17.92
N PRO A 287 -19.85 -1.41 18.94
CA PRO A 287 -19.46 -2.82 18.96
C PRO A 287 -20.69 -3.75 18.90
N GLY A 288 -20.55 -4.90 18.23
CA GLY A 288 -21.65 -5.87 18.05
C GLY A 288 -22.69 -5.48 17.00
N GLN A 289 -22.57 -4.30 16.38
CA GLN A 289 -23.51 -3.79 15.40
C GLN A 289 -23.12 -4.16 13.96
N GLU A 290 -24.11 -4.48 13.13
CA GLU A 290 -23.94 -4.68 11.70
C GLU A 290 -24.08 -3.34 10.96
N TYR A 291 -23.15 -3.08 10.04
CA TYR A 291 -23.08 -1.89 9.23
C TYR A 291 -23.19 -2.23 7.74
N LEU A 292 -23.84 -1.36 6.98
CA LEU A 292 -23.98 -1.45 5.54
C LEU A 292 -23.15 -0.36 4.87
N VAL A 293 -22.45 -0.73 3.81
CA VAL A 293 -21.56 0.15 3.04
C VAL A 293 -21.97 0.12 1.58
N ARG A 294 -22.01 1.30 0.96
CA ARG A 294 -22.07 1.42 -0.50
C ARG A 294 -21.16 2.55 -0.97
N ILE A 295 -20.61 2.39 -2.16
CA ILE A 295 -19.71 3.35 -2.79
C ILE A 295 -20.32 3.78 -4.11
N ARG A 296 -20.29 5.08 -4.40
CA ARG A 296 -20.69 5.63 -5.70
C ARG A 296 -19.47 6.16 -6.43
N ALA A 297 -19.25 5.73 -7.67
CA ALA A 297 -18.31 6.40 -8.58
C ALA A 297 -19.04 7.40 -9.47
N GLU A 298 -18.53 8.64 -9.53
CA GLU A 298 -19.03 9.66 -10.45
C GLU A 298 -17.85 10.36 -11.16
N ASP A 299 -18.04 10.69 -12.44
CA ASP A 299 -17.08 11.53 -13.17
C ASP A 299 -17.42 13.00 -12.87
N PRO A 300 -16.55 13.77 -12.19
CA PRO A 300 -16.81 15.18 -11.86
C PRO A 300 -17.07 16.06 -13.10
N SER A 301 -16.61 15.64 -14.28
CA SER A 301 -16.83 16.35 -15.53
C SER A 301 -18.19 16.06 -16.18
N GLY A 302 -18.93 15.06 -15.69
CA GLY A 302 -20.24 14.64 -16.22
C GLY A 302 -20.19 14.06 -17.63
N ARG A 303 -19.01 13.64 -18.11
CA ARG A 303 -18.80 13.15 -19.49
C ARG A 303 -18.97 11.64 -19.59
N SER A 304 -18.63 10.92 -18.54
CA SER A 304 -18.70 9.46 -18.46
C SER A 304 -19.86 9.02 -17.57
N ALA A 305 -20.59 8.01 -18.02
CA ALA A 305 -21.73 7.47 -17.30
C ALA A 305 -21.40 6.09 -16.73
N PHE A 306 -21.99 5.78 -15.58
CA PHE A 306 -21.82 4.51 -14.88
C PHE A 306 -23.13 3.72 -14.85
N ILE A 307 -23.01 2.39 -14.90
CA ILE A 307 -24.11 1.47 -14.62
C ILE A 307 -24.62 1.72 -13.19
N ASN A 308 -25.93 1.65 -12.99
CA ASN A 308 -26.59 1.91 -11.70
C ASN A 308 -26.26 3.28 -11.09
N GLY A 309 -25.95 4.28 -11.92
CA GLY A 309 -25.61 5.62 -11.44
C GLY A 309 -24.29 5.68 -10.64
N GLY A 310 -23.43 4.67 -10.80
CA GLY A 310 -22.14 4.58 -10.12
C GLY A 310 -22.16 3.83 -8.80
N TRP A 311 -23.35 3.43 -8.32
CA TRP A 311 -23.49 2.71 -7.05
C TRP A 311 -23.01 1.27 -7.15
N SER A 312 -22.15 0.90 -6.22
CA SER A 312 -21.78 -0.49 -5.94
C SER A 312 -22.98 -1.29 -5.44
N GLU A 313 -22.82 -2.60 -5.35
CA GLU A 313 -23.68 -3.42 -4.49
C GLU A 313 -23.55 -2.98 -3.01
N VAL A 314 -24.53 -3.36 -2.19
CA VAL A 314 -24.53 -3.04 -0.76
C VAL A 314 -23.77 -4.15 -0.04
N TYR A 315 -22.67 -3.77 0.60
CA TYR A 315 -21.85 -4.68 1.40
C TYR A 315 -22.22 -4.55 2.87
N ALA A 316 -22.02 -5.63 3.63
CA ALA A 316 -22.27 -5.66 5.06
C ALA A 316 -21.03 -6.18 5.80
N PHE A 317 -20.75 -5.58 6.95
CA PHE A 317 -19.78 -6.06 7.92
C PHE A 317 -20.32 -5.91 9.34
N THR A 318 -19.83 -6.72 10.27
CA THR A 318 -20.23 -6.68 11.68
C THR A 318 -19.02 -6.36 12.53
N LEU A 319 -19.11 -5.33 13.37
CA LEU A 319 -18.10 -5.09 14.40
C LEU A 319 -18.24 -6.13 15.49
N GLU A 320 -17.13 -6.74 15.89
CA GLU A 320 -17.10 -7.67 17.02
C GLU A 320 -17.59 -6.99 18.30
N ASN A 321 -18.08 -7.77 19.25
CA ASN A 321 -18.48 -7.24 20.55
C ASN A 321 -17.25 -6.68 21.27
N ALA A 322 -17.36 -5.50 21.87
CA ALA A 322 -16.35 -5.01 22.78
C ALA A 322 -16.24 -6.00 23.94
N VAL A 323 -15.02 -6.44 24.25
CA VAL A 323 -14.76 -7.29 25.41
C VAL A 323 -15.10 -6.46 26.65
N GLU A 324 -16.11 -6.88 27.43
CA GLU A 324 -16.45 -6.25 28.70
C GLU A 324 -15.25 -6.34 29.66
N CYS A 325 -14.80 -5.20 30.19
CA CYS A 325 -13.70 -5.18 31.13
C CYS A 325 -14.17 -5.56 32.55
N LEU A 326 -13.91 -6.80 32.94
CA LEU A 326 -14.22 -7.34 34.27
C LEU A 326 -12.99 -7.20 35.21
N PRO A 327 -13.18 -6.97 36.52
CA PRO A 327 -12.06 -6.91 37.46
C PRO A 327 -11.27 -8.23 37.50
N PRO A 328 -9.98 -8.21 37.88
CA PRO A 328 -9.16 -9.42 38.03
C PRO A 328 -9.86 -10.46 38.91
N ASP A 329 -9.89 -11.72 38.46
CA ASP A 329 -10.61 -12.80 39.14
C ASP A 329 -9.66 -13.90 39.64
N ASN A 330 -10.16 -14.85 40.42
CA ASN A 330 -9.40 -15.96 41.01
C ASN A 330 -8.20 -15.50 41.85
N LEU A 331 -8.34 -14.41 42.59
CA LEU A 331 -7.31 -13.98 43.54
C LEU A 331 -7.08 -15.10 44.55
N ASN A 332 -5.83 -15.52 44.66
CA ASN A 332 -5.39 -16.55 45.59
C ASN A 332 -4.00 -16.22 46.12
N TRP A 333 -3.60 -16.91 47.18
CA TRP A 333 -2.27 -16.77 47.76
C TRP A 333 -1.74 -18.12 48.24
N THR A 334 -0.43 -18.30 48.16
CA THR A 334 0.26 -19.47 48.69
C THR A 334 1.50 -19.06 49.46
N VAL A 335 1.91 -19.87 50.43
CA VAL A 335 3.18 -19.64 51.16
C VAL A 335 4.33 -20.01 50.23
N ASN A 336 5.21 -19.06 49.95
CA ASN A 336 6.36 -19.24 49.05
C ASN A 336 7.71 -19.12 49.80
N GLY A 337 7.67 -19.07 51.13
CA GLY A 337 8.84 -19.01 51.99
C GLY A 337 8.50 -18.68 53.45
N PRO A 338 9.49 -18.61 54.35
CA PRO A 338 9.27 -18.41 55.78
C PRO A 338 8.73 -17.02 56.14
N GLN A 339 8.85 -16.05 55.23
CA GLN A 339 8.36 -14.66 55.35
C GLN A 339 7.84 -14.14 53.99
N SER A 340 7.45 -15.04 53.09
CA SER A 340 6.99 -14.65 51.75
C SER A 340 5.75 -15.43 51.32
N ALA A 341 4.88 -14.77 50.58
CA ALA A 341 3.69 -15.35 49.99
C ALA A 341 3.63 -14.97 48.51
N LEU A 342 3.23 -15.92 47.67
CA LEU A 342 2.94 -15.67 46.27
C LEU A 342 1.45 -15.37 46.13
N LEU A 343 1.11 -14.19 45.66
CA LEU A 343 -0.24 -13.83 45.20
C LEU A 343 -0.39 -14.26 43.75
N THR A 344 -1.57 -14.78 43.38
CA THR A 344 -1.90 -15.16 42.00
C THR A 344 -3.32 -14.70 41.66
N TRP A 345 -3.55 -14.28 40.42
CA TRP A 345 -4.86 -13.91 39.89
C TRP A 345 -4.94 -14.17 38.38
N THR A 346 -6.16 -14.13 37.84
CA THR A 346 -6.41 -14.15 36.40
C THR A 346 -6.54 -12.71 35.90
N PRO A 347 -5.69 -12.25 34.95
CA PRO A 347 -5.78 -10.91 34.38
C PRO A 347 -7.14 -10.64 33.71
N ALA A 348 -7.57 -9.38 33.71
CA ALA A 348 -8.82 -8.95 33.07
C ALA A 348 -8.78 -9.16 31.54
N PRO A 349 -9.79 -9.79 30.91
CA PRO A 349 -9.91 -9.83 29.45
C PRO A 349 -10.03 -8.41 28.88
N GLY A 350 -9.15 -7.99 27.97
CA GLY A 350 -9.22 -6.69 27.30
C GLY A 350 -8.40 -5.54 27.91
N ALA A 351 -7.46 -5.81 28.84
CA ALA A 351 -6.54 -4.81 29.37
C ALA A 351 -5.51 -4.33 28.31
N ARG A 352 -5.14 -3.03 28.34
CA ARG A 352 -4.09 -2.47 27.46
C ARG A 352 -2.72 -3.06 27.82
N LYS A 353 -1.98 -3.54 26.80
CA LYS A 353 -0.62 -4.10 26.95
C LYS A 353 0.49 -3.05 27.04
N GLN A 354 0.19 -1.80 26.73
CA GLN A 354 1.17 -0.70 26.72
C GLN A 354 0.54 0.46 27.48
N TRP A 355 1.32 1.08 28.37
CA TRP A 355 0.96 1.99 29.47
C TRP A 355 0.75 1.27 30.82
N ILE A 356 1.86 1.15 31.53
CA ILE A 356 1.92 1.00 32.98
C ILE A 356 1.17 2.18 33.60
N SER A 357 0.06 1.92 34.29
CA SER A 357 -0.14 2.47 35.63
C SER A 357 -1.42 1.90 36.28
N ARG A 358 -1.20 1.35 37.48
CA ARG A 358 -2.18 1.08 38.56
C ARG A 358 -2.85 -0.29 38.66
N ASP A 359 -2.06 -1.36 38.58
CA ASP A 359 -2.20 -2.41 39.60
C ASP A 359 -1.52 -1.88 40.88
N SER A 360 -2.30 -1.48 41.89
CA SER A 360 -1.74 -0.97 43.16
C SER A 360 -2.01 -1.94 44.30
N VAL A 361 -0.96 -2.64 44.73
CA VAL A 361 -1.03 -3.62 45.82
C VAL A 361 -0.88 -2.94 47.18
N ALA A 362 -1.97 -2.45 47.77
CA ALA A 362 -1.91 -1.83 49.11
C ALA A 362 -1.94 -2.89 50.22
N VAL A 363 -0.90 -2.93 51.08
CA VAL A 363 -0.78 -3.85 52.21
C VAL A 363 -1.21 -3.18 53.51
N PHE A 364 -2.30 -3.64 54.12
CA PHE A 364 -2.78 -3.11 55.40
C PHE A 364 -2.42 -4.06 56.55
N THR A 365 -1.64 -3.59 57.53
CA THR A 365 -1.45 -4.28 58.81
C THR A 365 -2.51 -3.81 59.81
N GLY A 366 -3.12 -4.73 60.53
CA GLY A 366 -4.15 -4.43 61.53
C GLY A 366 -3.59 -3.62 62.70
N GLY A 367 -3.60 -2.28 62.59
CA GLY A 367 -3.33 -1.35 63.68
C GLY A 367 -2.50 -0.13 63.28
N ARG A 368 -3.19 0.95 62.90
CA ARG A 368 -2.71 2.35 62.78
C ARG A 368 -1.32 2.54 62.16
N ASN A 369 -1.30 2.57 60.81
CA ASN A 369 -0.45 3.33 59.88
C ASN A 369 -0.10 2.43 58.69
N SER A 370 -0.89 2.55 57.64
CA SER A 370 -0.74 1.81 56.38
C SER A 370 0.41 2.38 55.55
N LEU A 371 1.48 1.63 55.37
CA LEU A 371 2.43 1.86 54.29
C LEU A 371 1.83 1.24 53.02
N ALA A 372 1.19 2.04 52.19
CA ALA A 372 0.76 1.60 50.86
C ALA A 372 2.01 1.53 49.97
N ILE A 373 2.54 0.33 49.73
CA ILE A 373 3.57 0.10 48.72
C ILE A 373 2.83 -0.19 47.41
N GLY A 374 2.59 0.83 46.59
CA GLY A 374 2.12 0.61 45.22
C GLY A 374 3.26 0.03 44.40
N VAL A 375 3.13 -1.22 43.94
CA VAL A 375 4.09 -1.86 43.04
C VAL A 375 3.43 -2.02 41.69
N GLU A 376 3.99 -1.37 40.67
CA GLU A 376 3.51 -1.45 39.30
C GLU A 376 3.99 -2.75 38.64
N LEU A 377 3.08 -3.48 37.98
CA LEU A 377 3.33 -4.78 37.35
C LEU A 377 2.96 -4.74 35.86
N ALA A 378 3.49 -5.69 35.09
CA ALA A 378 3.16 -5.86 33.67
C ALA A 378 1.68 -6.28 33.48
N ALA A 379 1.09 -5.93 32.33
CA ALA A 379 -0.34 -6.10 32.05
C ALA A 379 -0.85 -7.56 32.06
N ASP A 380 0.06 -8.53 31.96
CA ASP A 380 -0.19 -9.97 31.99
C ASP A 380 0.33 -10.64 33.27
N ALA A 381 0.82 -9.86 34.23
CA ALA A 381 1.27 -10.38 35.51
C ALA A 381 0.09 -11.05 36.22
N GLY A 382 0.02 -12.38 36.17
CA GLY A 382 -0.96 -13.18 36.91
C GLY A 382 -0.49 -13.55 38.31
N SER A 383 0.64 -12.98 38.77
CA SER A 383 1.20 -13.28 40.09
C SER A 383 2.18 -12.22 40.59
N TYR A 384 2.29 -12.10 41.91
CA TYR A 384 3.26 -11.23 42.57
C TYR A 384 3.74 -11.85 43.88
N ALA A 385 5.06 -11.91 44.08
CA ALA A 385 5.65 -12.40 45.33
C ALA A 385 5.78 -11.24 46.33
N VAL A 386 5.17 -11.41 47.50
CA VAL A 386 5.25 -10.46 48.61
C VAL A 386 6.21 -11.01 49.64
N ASP A 387 7.25 -10.25 49.94
CA ASP A 387 8.28 -10.60 50.92
C ASP A 387 8.13 -9.81 52.22
N SER A 388 8.94 -10.15 53.22
CA SER A 388 8.98 -9.49 54.55
C SER A 388 7.68 -9.59 55.36
N LEU A 389 6.91 -10.68 55.16
CA LEU A 389 5.70 -10.97 55.92
C LEU A 389 6.02 -11.48 57.33
N VAL A 390 5.25 -11.00 58.29
CA VAL A 390 5.35 -11.41 59.70
C VAL A 390 4.38 -12.55 59.96
N GLN A 391 4.90 -13.66 60.51
CA GLN A 391 4.10 -14.84 60.88
C GLN A 391 3.01 -14.48 61.90
N GLY A 392 1.82 -15.04 61.71
CA GLY A 392 0.65 -14.79 62.54
C GLY A 392 -0.01 -13.43 62.31
N THR A 393 0.41 -12.67 61.30
CA THR A 393 -0.14 -11.34 60.99
C THR A 393 -1.14 -11.41 59.83
N ALA A 394 -2.24 -10.64 59.95
CA ALA A 394 -3.24 -10.50 58.91
C ALA A 394 -2.85 -9.38 57.93
N TYR A 395 -2.99 -9.67 56.64
CA TYR A 395 -2.71 -8.78 55.53
C TYR A 395 -3.92 -8.69 54.58
N ALA A 396 -4.13 -7.52 54.00
CA ALA A 396 -5.11 -7.29 52.94
C ALA A 396 -4.39 -6.75 51.71
N PHE A 397 -4.80 -7.19 50.52
CA PHE A 397 -4.23 -6.85 49.21
C PHE A 397 -5.33 -6.46 48.23
N ARG A 398 -5.03 -5.47 47.37
CA ARG A 398 -5.90 -4.99 46.29
C ARG A 398 -5.16 -5.14 44.96
N VAL A 399 -5.83 -5.65 43.92
CA VAL A 399 -5.31 -5.77 42.55
C VAL A 399 -6.27 -5.02 41.63
N CYS A 400 -5.77 -4.20 40.71
CA CYS A 400 -6.60 -3.29 39.90
C CYS A 400 -6.09 -3.27 38.47
N SER A 401 -6.90 -3.54 37.45
CA SER A 401 -6.47 -3.46 36.05
C SER A 401 -7.06 -2.24 35.35
N ALA A 402 -6.28 -1.64 34.45
CA ALA A 402 -6.70 -0.54 33.59
C ALA A 402 -7.20 -1.07 32.23
N CYS A 403 -8.41 -0.69 31.87
CA CYS A 403 -9.12 -1.14 30.68
C CYS A 403 -8.77 -0.29 29.45
N ALA A 404 -9.06 -0.82 28.25
CA ALA A 404 -8.76 -0.11 27.00
C ALA A 404 -9.51 1.22 26.81
N ASP A 405 -10.61 1.43 27.53
CA ASP A 405 -11.39 2.66 27.59
C ASP A 405 -10.90 3.66 28.66
N GLY A 406 -9.84 3.32 29.42
CA GLY A 406 -9.30 4.14 30.50
C GLY A 406 -9.97 3.96 31.86
N THR A 407 -10.93 3.05 32.00
CA THR A 407 -11.53 2.71 33.30
C THR A 407 -10.61 1.80 34.13
N ILE A 408 -10.73 1.84 35.47
CA ILE A 408 -9.94 1.00 36.39
C ILE A 408 -10.90 0.10 37.17
N VAL A 409 -10.65 -1.21 37.13
CA VAL A 409 -11.46 -2.25 37.79
C VAL A 409 -10.61 -3.01 38.82
N CYS A 410 -11.11 -3.23 40.04
CA CYS A 410 -10.31 -3.77 41.15
C CYS A 410 -10.96 -4.94 41.90
N SER A 411 -10.13 -5.82 42.46
CA SER A 411 -10.48 -6.95 43.34
C SER A 411 -9.59 -6.97 44.60
N ASP A 412 -10.14 -7.43 45.72
CA ASP A 412 -9.48 -7.47 47.04
C ASP A 412 -9.36 -8.90 47.59
N ILE A 413 -8.26 -9.22 48.28
CA ILE A 413 -8.07 -10.47 49.04
C ILE A 413 -7.44 -10.20 50.41
N THR A 414 -7.84 -10.97 51.43
CA THR A 414 -7.23 -10.91 52.77
C THR A 414 -6.76 -12.28 53.22
N PHE A 415 -5.62 -12.33 53.92
CA PHE A 415 -5.11 -13.57 54.50
C PHE A 415 -4.32 -13.36 55.80
N VAL A 416 -4.17 -14.44 56.56
CA VAL A 416 -3.32 -14.48 57.78
C VAL A 416 -2.13 -15.38 57.50
N PHE A 417 -0.92 -14.85 57.62
CA PHE A 417 0.29 -15.61 57.31
C PHE A 417 0.54 -16.70 58.38
N PRO A 418 0.61 -18.00 58.01
CA PRO A 418 0.48 -19.10 58.96
C PRO A 418 1.73 -19.34 59.82
N ASN A 419 1.50 -19.80 61.06
CA ASN A 419 2.55 -20.20 61.99
C ASN A 419 2.94 -21.67 61.74
N ASN A 420 3.94 -21.89 60.87
CA ASN A 420 4.86 -23.04 60.97
C ASN A 420 4.39 -24.45 60.50
N GLN A 421 3.89 -24.63 59.26
CA GLN A 421 3.75 -25.96 58.63
C GLN A 421 4.09 -25.97 57.13
N ILE A 422 5.10 -26.74 56.71
CA ILE A 422 5.36 -27.17 55.32
C ILE A 422 5.72 -28.67 55.33
N PRO A 423 4.96 -29.59 54.68
CA PRO A 423 5.32 -30.99 54.50
C PRO A 423 6.05 -31.30 53.16
N ASP A 424 6.95 -32.30 53.20
CA ASP A 424 7.89 -32.77 52.17
C ASP A 424 7.27 -33.49 50.93
N CYS A 425 7.95 -33.38 49.78
CA CYS A 425 7.70 -34.12 48.53
C CYS A 425 8.03 -35.62 48.59
N LEU A 426 7.34 -36.44 47.76
CA LEU A 426 7.70 -37.84 47.48
C LEU A 426 8.72 -37.97 46.31
N PRO A 427 9.59 -39.02 46.28
CA PRO A 427 10.67 -39.20 45.30
C PRO A 427 10.30 -40.15 44.13
N ASP A 428 11.14 -40.13 43.08
CA ASP A 428 11.35 -41.17 42.04
C ASP A 428 10.52 -41.18 40.74
N GLN A 429 10.58 -40.11 39.94
CA GLN A 429 10.50 -40.25 38.47
C GLN A 429 11.76 -39.68 37.80
N PRO A 430 12.41 -40.41 36.87
CA PRO A 430 13.55 -39.88 36.12
C PRO A 430 13.06 -38.72 35.22
N LEU A 431 13.77 -37.59 35.26
CA LEU A 431 13.42 -36.38 34.50
C LEU A 431 13.56 -36.58 32.98
N ASN A 432 14.12 -37.71 32.50
CA ASN A 432 14.39 -37.99 31.09
C ASN A 432 15.11 -36.82 30.42
N LEU A 433 16.15 -36.30 31.08
CA LEU A 433 16.93 -35.18 30.58
C LEU A 433 17.64 -35.57 29.28
N MET A 434 17.42 -34.79 28.23
CA MET A 434 18.06 -34.97 26.93
C MET A 434 18.54 -33.65 26.34
N VAL A 435 19.57 -33.73 25.50
CA VAL A 435 20.06 -32.61 24.68
C VAL A 435 19.35 -32.71 23.33
N GLU A 436 18.52 -31.73 23.00
CA GLU A 436 17.82 -31.67 21.72
C GLU A 436 18.78 -31.21 20.61
N ARG A 437 19.54 -30.14 20.87
CA ARG A 437 20.56 -29.61 19.96
C ARG A 437 21.70 -28.98 20.77
N ALA A 438 22.95 -29.22 20.38
CA ALA A 438 24.11 -28.51 20.93
C ALA A 438 24.69 -27.59 19.86
N GLY A 439 24.80 -26.30 20.16
CA GLY A 439 25.47 -25.29 19.35
C GLY A 439 26.89 -25.01 19.85
N ALA A 440 27.54 -23.99 19.31
CA ALA A 440 28.90 -23.66 19.70
C ALA A 440 29.00 -22.88 21.02
N ARG A 441 28.05 -21.98 21.29
CA ARG A 441 27.93 -21.25 22.55
C ARG A 441 26.57 -21.47 23.22
N SER A 442 25.83 -22.46 22.76
CA SER A 442 24.48 -22.72 23.23
C SER A 442 24.15 -24.20 23.26
N ALA A 443 23.14 -24.57 24.03
CA ALA A 443 22.60 -25.92 24.02
C ALA A 443 21.11 -25.89 24.39
N ASP A 444 20.28 -26.52 23.55
CA ASP A 444 18.85 -26.72 23.78
C ASP A 444 18.64 -28.04 24.53
N LEU A 445 18.00 -27.96 25.69
CA LEU A 445 17.77 -29.06 26.61
C LEU A 445 16.28 -29.28 26.83
N GLN A 446 15.87 -30.53 27.02
CA GLN A 446 14.50 -30.91 27.32
C GLN A 446 14.44 -31.98 28.41
N TRP A 447 13.41 -31.91 29.27
CA TRP A 447 13.10 -32.89 30.32
C TRP A 447 11.59 -33.00 30.52
N VAL A 448 11.16 -33.91 31.39
CA VAL A 448 9.76 -34.10 31.78
C VAL A 448 9.52 -33.50 33.16
N MET A 449 8.53 -32.62 33.29
CA MET A 449 8.10 -32.02 34.56
C MET A 449 6.58 -31.81 34.59
N ALA A 450 5.98 -31.66 35.77
CA ALA A 450 4.57 -31.30 35.87
C ALA A 450 4.39 -29.78 35.66
N PRO A 451 3.21 -29.35 35.18
CA PRO A 451 2.95 -27.93 34.93
C PRO A 451 3.00 -27.11 36.23
N GLY A 452 3.80 -26.03 36.24
CA GLY A 452 3.89 -25.08 37.35
C GLY A 452 5.06 -25.29 38.32
N ASP A 453 5.85 -26.36 38.12
CA ASP A 453 7.03 -26.60 38.92
C ASP A 453 8.22 -25.72 38.51
N SER A 454 9.20 -25.53 39.39
CA SER A 454 10.45 -24.83 39.09
C SER A 454 11.63 -25.78 39.22
N VAL A 455 12.45 -25.85 38.18
CA VAL A 455 13.68 -26.63 38.16
C VAL A 455 14.88 -25.70 38.11
N ALA A 456 15.95 -26.04 38.82
CA ALA A 456 17.23 -25.39 38.68
C ALA A 456 18.09 -26.19 37.71
N VAL A 457 18.44 -25.56 36.59
CA VAL A 457 19.41 -26.10 35.62
C VAL A 457 20.76 -25.52 35.97
N SER A 458 21.73 -26.38 36.26
CA SER A 458 23.10 -25.98 36.55
C SER A 458 24.08 -26.59 35.56
N TRP A 459 25.12 -25.85 35.18
CA TRP A 459 26.14 -26.33 34.25
C TRP A 459 27.54 -25.84 34.62
N LYS A 460 28.53 -26.68 34.33
CA LYS A 460 29.96 -26.32 34.45
C LYS A 460 30.84 -27.09 33.48
N PRO A 461 31.96 -26.50 33.03
CA PRO A 461 32.98 -27.20 32.26
C PRO A 461 33.51 -28.43 33.02
N ILE A 462 33.73 -29.52 32.30
CA ILE A 462 34.32 -30.75 32.83
C ILE A 462 35.84 -30.61 32.81
N GLY A 463 36.46 -30.64 33.98
CA GLY A 463 37.92 -30.66 34.12
C GLY A 463 38.56 -29.33 34.55
N GLU A 464 37.79 -28.23 34.62
CA GLU A 464 38.26 -26.94 35.14
C GLU A 464 37.61 -26.60 36.50
N PRO A 465 38.31 -25.90 37.42
CA PRO A 465 37.73 -25.40 38.66
C PRO A 465 36.89 -24.13 38.40
N ALA A 466 35.82 -24.26 37.62
CA ALA A 466 34.88 -23.19 37.33
C ALA A 466 33.69 -23.21 38.31
N ALA A 467 33.13 -22.02 38.60
CA ALA A 467 31.90 -21.90 39.36
C ALA A 467 30.73 -22.50 38.57
N GLU A 468 29.88 -23.27 39.24
CA GLU A 468 28.70 -23.88 38.64
C GLU A 468 27.65 -22.78 38.40
N GLN A 469 27.30 -22.56 37.14
CA GLN A 469 26.26 -21.61 36.76
C GLN A 469 24.90 -22.25 37.05
N VAL A 470 23.92 -21.46 37.50
CA VAL A 470 22.59 -21.96 37.88
C VAL A 470 21.52 -21.03 37.32
N LEU A 471 20.54 -21.60 36.64
CA LEU A 471 19.38 -20.92 36.07
C LEU A 471 18.10 -21.59 36.55
N ALA A 472 17.17 -20.81 37.08
CA ALA A 472 15.84 -21.30 37.45
C ALA A 472 14.91 -21.23 36.24
N VAL A 473 14.24 -22.35 35.93
CA VAL A 473 13.42 -22.53 34.74
C VAL A 473 12.05 -23.07 35.14
N LYS A 474 10.98 -22.56 34.52
CA LYS A 474 9.57 -22.97 34.73
C LYS A 474 8.95 -23.70 33.54
N SER A 475 9.76 -24.02 32.53
CA SER A 475 9.40 -24.76 31.32
C SER A 475 10.08 -26.13 31.29
N ASP A 476 9.56 -27.05 30.51
CA ASP A 476 10.10 -28.40 30.25
C ASP A 476 11.34 -28.41 29.32
N ARG A 477 11.79 -27.22 28.92
CA ARG A 477 12.88 -26.97 27.99
C ARG A 477 13.64 -25.71 28.36
N VAL A 478 14.93 -25.64 28.02
CA VAL A 478 15.73 -24.41 28.13
C VAL A 478 16.82 -24.37 27.07
N LYS A 479 17.12 -23.15 26.60
CA LYS A 479 18.31 -22.86 25.80
C LYS A 479 19.37 -22.24 26.69
N LEU A 480 20.47 -22.96 26.89
CA LEU A 480 21.67 -22.39 27.51
C LEU A 480 22.37 -21.51 26.48
N LEU A 481 22.87 -20.35 26.92
CA LEU A 481 23.63 -19.38 26.11
C LEU A 481 24.99 -19.14 26.77
N ASP A 482 25.88 -18.45 26.07
CA ASP A 482 27.24 -18.08 26.52
C ASP A 482 28.12 -19.25 27.00
N LEU A 483 27.89 -20.46 26.46
CA LEU A 483 28.78 -21.59 26.72
C LEU A 483 30.13 -21.41 26.01
N MET A 484 31.20 -21.94 26.60
CA MET A 484 32.51 -21.98 25.96
C MET A 484 32.48 -22.96 24.79
N PRO A 485 32.94 -22.56 23.59
CA PRO A 485 32.99 -23.45 22.44
C PRO A 485 33.94 -24.64 22.61
N SER A 486 33.66 -25.73 21.90
CA SER A 486 34.46 -26.98 21.91
C SER A 486 34.74 -27.55 23.31
N THR A 487 33.87 -27.26 24.27
CA THR A 487 34.07 -27.56 25.69
C THR A 487 33.05 -28.60 26.15
N ASP A 488 33.52 -29.59 26.90
CA ASP A 488 32.65 -30.58 27.54
C ASP A 488 32.05 -29.97 28.81
N TYR A 489 30.72 -29.96 28.92
CA TYR A 489 29.97 -29.47 30.05
C TYR A 489 29.24 -30.61 30.75
N ARG A 490 29.21 -30.56 32.09
CA ARG A 490 28.26 -31.34 32.88
C ARG A 490 27.08 -30.47 33.22
N VAL A 491 25.92 -30.84 32.71
CA VAL A 491 24.65 -30.19 33.03
C VAL A 491 23.87 -31.05 34.00
N ARG A 492 23.25 -30.41 34.99
CA ARG A 492 22.41 -31.03 36.01
C ARG A 492 21.08 -30.28 36.07
N VAL A 493 19.98 -31.00 35.98
CA VAL A 493 18.64 -30.45 36.19
C VAL A 493 18.12 -30.98 37.52
N CYS A 494 17.86 -30.07 38.45
CA CYS A 494 17.36 -30.37 39.77
C CYS A 494 15.94 -29.85 39.93
N PHE A 495 15.00 -30.74 40.22
CA PHE A 495 13.70 -30.37 40.72
C PHE A 495 13.83 -29.91 42.16
N ILE A 496 13.57 -28.64 42.43
CA ILE A 496 13.68 -28.09 43.78
C ILE A 496 12.32 -28.19 44.44
N CYS A 497 12.22 -29.05 45.44
CA CYS A 497 11.04 -29.11 46.28
C CYS A 497 10.96 -27.90 47.21
N PRO A 498 9.75 -27.40 47.53
CA PRO A 498 9.55 -26.32 48.49
C PRO A 498 10.12 -26.57 49.91
N SER A 499 10.45 -27.82 50.24
CA SER A 499 11.13 -28.18 51.49
C SER A 499 12.67 -28.11 51.45
N GLY A 500 13.26 -27.75 50.31
CA GLY A 500 14.72 -27.62 50.12
C GLY A 500 15.43 -28.91 49.70
N PHE A 501 14.73 -30.03 49.55
CA PHE A 501 15.28 -31.23 48.91
C PHE A 501 15.25 -31.09 47.38
N ALA A 502 16.25 -31.67 46.68
CA ALA A 502 16.33 -31.63 45.24
C ALA A 502 16.47 -33.03 44.63
N THR A 503 15.59 -33.37 43.69
CA THR A 503 15.75 -34.56 42.83
C THR A 503 16.45 -34.12 41.56
N CYS A 504 17.64 -34.66 41.28
CA CYS A 504 18.46 -34.19 40.16
C CYS A 504 18.76 -35.31 39.15
N ASP A 505 18.75 -34.95 37.88
CA ASP A 505 19.30 -35.75 36.77
C ASP A 505 20.47 -34.98 36.12
N SER A 506 21.42 -35.67 35.50
CA SER A 506 22.59 -35.03 34.90
C SER A 506 23.02 -35.67 33.59
N ILE A 507 23.40 -34.82 32.63
CA ILE A 507 23.89 -35.22 31.32
C ILE A 507 25.20 -34.47 31.00
N ASP A 508 26.13 -35.17 30.37
CA ASP A 508 27.34 -34.56 29.82
C ASP A 508 27.07 -34.19 28.35
N LEU A 509 27.34 -32.94 27.98
CA LEU A 509 27.18 -32.44 26.61
C LEU A 509 28.46 -31.76 26.15
N ARG A 510 28.75 -31.84 24.86
CA ARG A 510 29.90 -31.16 24.26
C ARG A 510 29.42 -30.06 23.34
N THR A 511 29.84 -28.82 23.59
CA THR A 511 29.56 -27.71 22.67
C THR A 511 30.35 -27.88 21.38
N LEU A 512 29.76 -27.43 20.28
CA LEU A 512 30.37 -27.50 18.96
C LEU A 512 31.46 -26.42 18.80
N LYS A 513 32.22 -26.50 17.71
CA LYS A 513 33.23 -25.49 17.36
C LYS A 513 32.53 -24.14 17.05
N PRO A 514 33.07 -22.97 17.45
CA PRO A 514 32.43 -21.67 17.19
C PRO A 514 32.27 -21.41 15.70
N GLY A 515 31.01 -21.37 15.28
CA GLY A 515 30.49 -20.64 14.11
C GLY A 515 29.56 -19.53 14.62
N CYS A 516 29.29 -18.54 13.78
CA CYS A 516 28.61 -17.29 14.14
C CYS A 516 27.08 -17.41 14.08
N GLU A 517 26.45 -18.39 14.75
CA GLU A 517 24.99 -18.51 14.80
C GLU A 517 24.35 -17.55 15.84
N VAL A 518 24.28 -16.25 15.54
CA VAL A 518 23.46 -15.28 16.28
C VAL A 518 22.15 -15.09 15.50
N GLY A 519 21.01 -15.53 16.07
CA GLY A 519 19.70 -15.32 15.43
C GLY A 519 19.33 -13.83 15.28
N PRO A 520 18.17 -13.50 14.68
CA PRO A 520 17.78 -12.11 14.44
C PRO A 520 17.65 -11.34 15.77
N VAL A 521 18.25 -10.15 15.82
CA VAL A 521 18.27 -9.26 16.98
C VAL A 521 17.17 -8.22 16.83
N GLU A 522 16.40 -7.99 17.89
CA GLU A 522 15.35 -6.95 17.94
C GLU A 522 16.02 -5.58 18.18
N TYR A 523 15.89 -4.65 17.22
CA TYR A 523 16.49 -3.32 17.32
C TYR A 523 15.54 -2.33 18.00
N GLY A 524 15.99 -1.69 19.09
CA GLY A 524 15.36 -0.50 19.65
C GLY A 524 16.05 0.75 19.10
N TYR A 525 15.33 1.59 18.34
CA TYR A 525 15.85 2.86 17.86
C TYR A 525 15.08 4.03 18.48
N ALA A 526 15.81 5.05 18.96
CA ALA A 526 15.31 6.38 19.30
C ALA A 526 16.23 7.40 18.62
N CYS A 527 15.66 8.34 17.85
CA CYS A 527 16.45 9.41 17.22
C CYS A 527 17.04 10.32 18.31
N GLY A 528 18.36 10.53 18.26
CA GLY A 528 19.11 11.41 19.18
C GLY A 528 20.03 10.70 20.17
N ASP A 529 20.08 9.35 20.19
CA ASP A 529 20.97 8.64 21.12
C ASP A 529 22.38 8.46 20.52
N SER A 530 23.36 9.16 21.10
CA SER A 530 24.77 9.01 20.74
C SER A 530 25.39 7.83 21.49
N THR A 531 25.02 6.60 21.14
CA THR A 531 25.72 5.40 21.62
C THR A 531 26.29 4.60 20.47
N GLY A 532 27.30 5.17 19.81
CA GLY A 532 28.28 4.36 19.08
C GLY A 532 29.06 3.54 20.10
N THR A 533 28.68 2.28 20.32
CA THR A 533 29.41 1.38 21.20
C THR A 533 30.75 1.01 20.58
N ALA A 534 31.83 1.62 21.07
CA ALA A 534 33.19 1.21 20.74
C ALA A 534 33.52 -0.13 21.41
N PHE A 535 33.79 -1.17 20.61
CA PHE A 535 34.30 -2.46 21.08
C PHE A 535 35.73 -2.70 20.56
N PRO A 536 36.61 -3.33 21.34
CA PRO A 536 38.02 -3.51 20.99
C PRO A 536 38.24 -4.52 19.85
N ASP A 537 39.06 -4.16 18.86
CA ASP A 537 39.34 -4.93 17.63
C ASP A 537 40.36 -6.09 17.78
N ASP A 538 40.86 -6.36 19.00
CA ASP A 538 42.03 -7.23 19.24
C ASP A 538 41.72 -8.73 19.38
N ALA A 539 40.64 -9.23 18.77
CA ALA A 539 40.25 -10.63 18.88
C ALA A 539 40.86 -11.53 17.79
N PRO A 540 41.21 -12.80 18.10
CA PRO A 540 41.73 -13.73 17.10
C PRO A 540 40.77 -13.91 15.91
N LEU A 541 41.33 -14.16 14.72
CA LEU A 541 40.56 -14.36 13.50
C LEU A 541 39.96 -15.78 13.44
N LEU A 542 38.70 -15.86 13.00
CA LEU A 542 38.04 -17.12 12.69
C LEU A 542 38.68 -17.78 11.48
N THR A 543 38.80 -19.11 11.54
CA THR A 543 39.34 -19.92 10.45
C THR A 543 38.26 -20.48 9.52
N ALA A 544 36.99 -20.41 9.94
CA ALA A 544 35.82 -20.81 9.17
C ALA A 544 34.60 -19.97 9.59
N VAL A 545 33.77 -19.61 8.62
CA VAL A 545 32.41 -19.06 8.75
C VAL A 545 31.50 -19.96 7.92
N ALA A 546 30.26 -20.21 8.34
CA ALA A 546 29.31 -21.08 7.66
C ALA A 546 28.10 -20.31 7.11
N PRO A 547 27.42 -20.83 6.07
CA PRO A 547 26.09 -20.36 5.70
C PRO A 547 25.11 -20.42 6.88
N GLY A 548 24.35 -19.36 7.10
CA GLY A 548 23.45 -19.16 8.24
C GLY A 548 24.07 -18.39 9.41
N ASP A 549 25.37 -18.10 9.36
CA ASP A 549 26.06 -17.29 10.36
C ASP A 549 25.75 -15.79 10.22
N SER A 550 25.71 -15.05 11.33
CA SER A 550 25.49 -13.62 11.39
C SER A 550 26.78 -12.88 11.79
N VAL A 551 27.20 -11.92 10.96
CA VAL A 551 28.45 -11.16 11.10
C VAL A 551 28.13 -9.68 11.23
N TRP A 552 28.69 -9.03 12.26
CA TRP A 552 28.60 -7.59 12.46
C TRP A 552 29.56 -6.84 11.52
N ALA A 553 29.01 -5.93 10.74
CA ALA A 553 29.73 -4.97 9.89
C ALA A 553 29.30 -3.54 10.27
N GLY A 554 30.11 -2.87 11.09
CA GLY A 554 29.70 -1.58 11.70
C GLY A 554 28.55 -1.78 12.69
N ASP A 555 27.43 -1.10 12.42
CA ASP A 555 26.18 -1.16 13.21
C ASP A 555 25.14 -2.12 12.61
N TYR A 556 25.47 -2.79 11.50
CA TYR A 556 24.56 -3.70 10.80
C TYR A 556 24.94 -5.16 11.02
N LEU A 557 23.92 -6.00 11.21
CA LEU A 557 24.05 -7.46 11.31
C LEU A 557 23.79 -8.11 9.94
N VAL A 558 24.80 -8.80 9.40
CA VAL A 558 24.74 -9.45 8.08
C VAL A 558 24.59 -10.96 8.25
N ILE A 559 23.54 -11.54 7.69
CA ILE A 559 23.31 -13.00 7.64
C ILE A 559 23.99 -13.58 6.39
N VAL A 560 24.93 -14.50 6.58
CA VAL A 560 25.74 -15.12 5.53
C VAL A 560 24.92 -16.20 4.81
N LYS A 561 24.67 -16.04 3.51
CA LYS A 561 23.92 -16.99 2.65
C LYS A 561 24.85 -18.03 2.04
N GLN A 562 26.03 -17.61 1.58
CA GLN A 562 27.08 -18.49 1.04
C GLN A 562 28.45 -17.94 1.41
N VAL A 563 29.39 -18.83 1.70
CA VAL A 563 30.76 -18.42 2.06
C VAL A 563 31.78 -19.47 1.65
N THR A 564 32.93 -18.98 1.18
CA THR A 564 34.08 -19.75 0.75
C THR A 564 35.37 -19.11 1.28
N GLY A 565 36.41 -19.90 1.47
CA GLY A 565 37.70 -19.43 1.99
C GLY A 565 37.97 -19.87 3.43
N ALA A 566 39.21 -19.69 3.88
CA ALA A 566 39.67 -20.02 5.22
C ALA A 566 40.56 -18.86 5.73
N GLY A 567 40.12 -18.19 6.79
CA GLY A 567 40.76 -16.98 7.33
C GLY A 567 40.39 -15.69 6.61
N SER A 568 40.35 -15.70 5.27
CA SER A 568 39.71 -14.64 4.45
C SER A 568 38.54 -15.25 3.69
N PHE A 569 37.36 -14.64 3.85
CA PHE A 569 36.09 -15.17 3.41
C PHE A 569 35.51 -14.36 2.24
N TYR A 570 34.93 -15.09 1.29
CA TYR A 570 34.28 -14.57 0.09
C TYR A 570 32.93 -15.25 -0.09
N GLY A 571 31.90 -14.50 -0.50
CA GLY A 571 30.56 -15.06 -0.65
C GLY A 571 29.47 -14.01 -0.67
N GLU A 572 28.27 -14.40 -0.25
CA GLU A 572 27.06 -13.58 -0.29
C GLU A 572 26.30 -13.66 1.03
N GLY A 573 25.62 -12.58 1.41
CA GLY A 573 24.78 -12.46 2.60
C GLY A 573 23.73 -11.37 2.45
N TYR A 574 22.96 -11.11 3.51
CA TYR A 574 21.93 -10.06 3.52
C TYR A 574 21.74 -9.42 4.90
N ILE A 575 21.16 -8.22 4.95
CA ILE A 575 20.80 -7.48 6.18
C ILE A 575 19.27 -7.43 6.28
N GLU A 576 18.70 -7.67 7.46
CA GLU A 576 17.26 -7.57 7.72
C GLU A 576 16.86 -6.18 8.24
N VAL A 577 15.86 -5.55 7.60
CA VAL A 577 15.31 -4.24 8.01
C VAL A 577 13.90 -4.41 8.61
N PRO A 578 13.71 -4.24 9.94
CA PRO A 578 12.48 -4.65 10.64
C PRO A 578 11.19 -3.90 10.25
N TYR A 579 11.26 -2.72 9.62
CA TYR A 579 10.08 -1.86 9.38
C TYR A 579 9.53 -1.92 7.95
N PHE A 580 10.21 -2.61 7.03
CA PHE A 580 9.80 -2.73 5.63
C PHE A 580 9.41 -4.17 5.28
N ASN A 581 8.27 -4.67 5.79
CA ASN A 581 7.66 -5.95 5.36
C ASN A 581 8.66 -7.13 5.11
N MET A 582 9.69 -7.30 5.97
CA MET A 582 10.78 -8.29 5.79
C MET A 582 11.74 -8.02 4.61
N ALA A 583 12.14 -6.78 4.36
CA ALA A 583 13.14 -6.43 3.36
C ALA A 583 14.56 -6.92 3.73
N HIS A 584 15.25 -7.50 2.75
CA HIS A 584 16.61 -8.03 2.85
C HIS A 584 17.57 -7.26 1.94
N VAL A 585 18.57 -6.57 2.50
CA VAL A 585 19.59 -5.85 1.70
C VAL A 585 20.73 -6.81 1.37
N ALA A 586 20.93 -7.14 0.10
CA ALA A 586 21.96 -8.09 -0.33
C ALA A 586 23.37 -7.50 -0.30
N VAL A 587 24.32 -8.27 0.25
CA VAL A 587 25.73 -7.89 0.35
C VAL A 587 26.65 -9.01 -0.12
N LYS A 588 27.75 -8.63 -0.77
CA LYS A 588 28.82 -9.52 -1.21
C LYS A 588 30.05 -9.35 -0.34
N LEU A 589 30.53 -10.47 0.18
CA LEU A 589 31.69 -10.54 1.05
C LEU A 589 32.95 -10.61 0.19
N VAL A 590 33.85 -9.64 0.32
CA VAL A 590 35.10 -9.58 -0.46
C VAL A 590 36.31 -9.60 0.47
N GLY A 591 36.86 -10.80 0.65
CA GLY A 591 38.11 -11.01 1.40
C GLY A 591 37.98 -10.63 2.88
N ILE A 592 36.79 -10.74 3.43
CA ILE A 592 36.52 -10.32 4.81
C ILE A 592 37.25 -11.24 5.78
N GLN A 593 37.74 -10.66 6.87
CA GLN A 593 38.27 -11.39 8.01
C GLN A 593 37.33 -11.11 9.18
N VAL A 594 36.83 -12.19 9.78
CA VAL A 594 35.90 -12.12 10.89
C VAL A 594 36.62 -12.61 12.13
N ASN A 595 36.53 -11.86 13.22
CA ASN A 595 37.14 -12.25 14.49
C ASN A 595 36.19 -13.14 15.33
N GLU A 596 36.69 -13.69 16.44
CA GLU A 596 35.92 -14.56 17.34
C GLU A 596 34.71 -13.89 18.04
N HIS A 597 34.51 -12.59 17.85
CA HIS A 597 33.31 -11.85 18.27
C HIS A 597 32.30 -11.67 17.12
N CYS A 598 32.48 -12.39 16.01
CA CYS A 598 31.63 -12.28 14.82
C CYS A 598 31.61 -10.87 14.23
N ARG A 599 32.68 -10.09 14.39
CA ARG A 599 32.83 -8.76 13.80
C ARG A 599 33.85 -8.78 12.67
N MET A 600 33.55 -8.06 11.59
CA MET A 600 34.50 -7.87 10.49
C MET A 600 35.65 -6.97 10.96
N SER A 601 36.88 -7.48 10.92
CA SER A 601 38.10 -6.76 11.30
C SER A 601 38.95 -6.33 10.11
N ALA A 602 38.75 -6.94 8.93
CA ALA A 602 39.42 -6.56 7.68
C ALA A 602 38.61 -7.04 6.46
N GLY A 603 38.98 -6.54 5.28
CA GLY A 603 38.22 -6.72 4.04
C GLY A 603 37.05 -5.74 3.95
N HIS A 604 36.21 -5.90 2.93
CA HIS A 604 35.04 -5.05 2.73
C HIS A 604 33.86 -5.86 2.24
N MET A 605 32.66 -5.36 2.51
CA MET A 605 31.44 -5.88 1.92
C MET A 605 30.97 -4.88 0.88
N GLU A 606 30.70 -5.37 -0.32
CA GLU A 606 30.08 -4.59 -1.38
C GLU A 606 28.58 -4.82 -1.24
N VAL A 607 27.82 -3.75 -1.00
CA VAL A 607 26.37 -3.88 -1.06
C VAL A 607 26.03 -4.09 -2.54
N THR A 608 25.63 -5.30 -2.88
CA THR A 608 25.29 -5.67 -4.26
C THR A 608 23.83 -5.39 -4.60
N GLY A 609 23.09 -4.84 -3.64
CA GLY A 609 21.72 -4.37 -3.79
C GLY A 609 21.44 -3.11 -2.96
N ALA A 610 22.34 -2.12 -2.99
CA ALA A 610 22.03 -0.76 -2.54
C ALA A 610 22.29 0.18 -3.70
N GLY A 611 21.37 0.11 -4.66
CA GLY A 611 21.26 1.07 -5.75
C GLY A 611 19.81 1.45 -6.04
N LEU A 612 18.80 0.83 -5.39
CA LEU A 612 17.43 0.75 -5.91
C LEU A 612 16.32 0.79 -4.84
N ASP A 613 16.61 1.27 -3.62
CA ASP A 613 15.62 1.39 -2.54
C ASP A 613 14.46 2.37 -2.85
N LEU A 614 14.65 3.28 -3.80
CA LEU A 614 13.59 4.18 -4.25
C LEU A 614 12.76 3.60 -5.40
N ILE A 615 13.26 2.54 -6.03
CA ILE A 615 12.74 2.05 -7.31
C ILE A 615 12.77 0.53 -7.37
N GLY A 616 12.03 -0.12 -6.48
CA GLY A 616 11.54 -1.47 -6.75
C GLY A 616 12.41 -2.65 -6.36
N ASP A 617 13.29 -2.54 -5.36
CA ASP A 617 14.04 -3.72 -4.85
C ASP A 617 13.15 -4.86 -4.34
N GLN A 618 11.91 -4.57 -3.92
CA GLN A 618 10.91 -5.60 -3.60
C GLN A 618 10.57 -6.52 -4.78
N TRP A 619 10.81 -6.08 -6.03
CA TRP A 619 10.53 -6.85 -7.25
C TRP A 619 11.79 -7.18 -8.04
N ALA A 620 12.76 -6.27 -8.09
CA ALA A 620 13.97 -6.35 -8.91
C ALA A 620 14.95 -7.43 -8.38
N GLY A 621 15.20 -7.45 -7.08
CA GLY A 621 16.04 -8.45 -6.42
C GLY A 621 15.40 -9.85 -6.40
N VAL A 622 14.10 -9.91 -6.09
CA VAL A 622 13.32 -11.16 -6.04
C VAL A 622 13.22 -11.80 -7.43
N LEU A 623 12.89 -11.03 -8.47
CA LEU A 623 12.82 -11.52 -9.84
C LEU A 623 14.19 -12.01 -10.34
N THR A 624 15.27 -11.33 -9.96
CA THR A 624 16.64 -11.74 -10.31
C THR A 624 17.05 -13.05 -9.66
N ASP A 625 16.78 -13.22 -8.36
CA ASP A 625 17.06 -14.45 -7.61
C ASP A 625 16.27 -15.64 -8.15
N VAL A 626 14.97 -15.45 -8.43
CA VAL A 626 14.13 -16.47 -9.06
C VAL A 626 14.68 -16.82 -10.44
N LEU A 627 14.90 -15.84 -11.32
CA LEU A 627 15.37 -16.10 -12.69
C LEU A 627 16.74 -16.80 -12.75
N ASN A 628 17.67 -16.48 -11.85
CA ASN A 628 19.01 -17.07 -11.82
C ASN A 628 19.02 -18.54 -11.36
N THR A 629 17.99 -18.99 -10.65
CA THR A 629 17.86 -20.38 -10.20
C THR A 629 17.15 -21.28 -11.21
N LEU A 630 16.47 -20.71 -12.21
CA LEU A 630 15.77 -21.47 -13.25
C LEU A 630 16.74 -22.03 -14.29
N SER A 631 17.10 -23.30 -14.12
CA SER A 631 18.00 -24.02 -15.02
C SER A 631 17.33 -25.24 -15.67
N THR A 632 16.32 -25.82 -15.02
CA THR A 632 15.57 -26.98 -15.51
C THR A 632 14.15 -26.60 -15.92
N LEU A 633 13.54 -27.44 -16.77
CA LEU A 633 12.17 -27.22 -17.24
C LEU A 633 11.13 -27.29 -16.12
N GLU A 634 11.35 -28.15 -15.11
CA GLU A 634 10.44 -28.33 -13.97
C GLU A 634 10.47 -27.12 -13.02
N GLU A 635 11.66 -26.55 -12.78
CA GLU A 635 11.83 -25.27 -12.08
C GLU A 635 11.12 -24.13 -12.81
N ILE A 636 11.31 -24.04 -14.14
CA ILE A 636 10.69 -23.00 -14.97
C ILE A 636 9.16 -23.06 -14.87
N LEU A 637 8.58 -24.24 -15.02
CA LEU A 637 7.12 -24.42 -14.95
C LEU A 637 6.56 -24.08 -13.56
N GLY A 638 7.31 -24.38 -12.49
CA GLY A 638 6.93 -24.04 -11.11
C GLY A 638 6.97 -22.54 -10.82
N ALA A 639 7.83 -21.78 -11.50
CA ALA A 639 8.02 -20.35 -11.26
C ALA A 639 7.34 -19.45 -12.30
N THR A 640 6.71 -19.99 -13.35
CA THR A 640 6.20 -19.17 -14.47
C THR A 640 5.10 -18.20 -14.03
N GLU A 641 4.16 -18.63 -13.18
CA GLU A 641 3.08 -17.76 -12.69
C GLU A 641 3.60 -16.63 -11.79
N GLU A 642 4.60 -16.94 -10.95
CA GLU A 642 5.28 -15.98 -10.07
C GLU A 642 6.03 -14.92 -10.89
N ILE A 643 6.75 -15.34 -11.93
CA ILE A 643 7.48 -14.44 -12.83
C ILE A 643 6.51 -13.52 -13.59
N LEU A 644 5.39 -14.05 -14.09
CA LEU A 644 4.38 -13.25 -14.80
C LEU A 644 3.74 -12.21 -13.88
N GLY A 645 3.49 -12.57 -12.62
CA GLY A 645 3.01 -11.65 -11.58
C GLY A 645 4.01 -10.53 -11.29
N ALA A 646 5.25 -10.89 -11.00
CA ALA A 646 6.31 -9.93 -10.69
C ALA A 646 6.55 -8.93 -11.83
N VAL A 647 6.61 -9.39 -13.08
CA VAL A 647 6.78 -8.50 -14.24
C VAL A 647 5.55 -7.59 -14.43
N ASN A 648 4.34 -8.06 -14.12
CA ASN A 648 3.13 -7.24 -14.20
C ASN A 648 3.12 -6.13 -13.14
N GLU A 649 3.52 -6.43 -11.92
CA GLU A 649 3.62 -5.47 -10.83
C GLU A 649 4.70 -4.41 -11.11
N ILE A 650 5.86 -4.81 -11.63
CA ILE A 650 6.88 -3.85 -12.11
C ILE A 650 6.28 -2.92 -13.17
N LEU A 651 5.55 -3.42 -14.16
CA LEU A 651 4.97 -2.58 -15.21
C LEU A 651 3.92 -1.59 -14.69
N ILE A 652 3.17 -1.94 -13.64
CA ILE A 652 2.14 -1.09 -13.04
C ILE A 652 2.77 -0.01 -12.17
N GLU A 653 3.64 -0.41 -11.24
CA GLU A 653 4.22 0.48 -10.23
C GLU A 653 5.32 1.36 -10.83
N MET A 654 6.13 0.78 -11.72
CA MET A 654 7.34 1.42 -12.23
C MET A 654 7.23 1.95 -13.65
N GLY A 655 6.21 1.52 -14.41
CA GLY A 655 6.04 1.89 -15.82
C GLY A 655 6.21 3.39 -16.14
N PRO A 656 5.59 4.32 -15.37
CA PRO A 656 5.70 5.77 -15.63
C PRO A 656 7.10 6.37 -15.41
N ASN A 657 7.93 5.71 -14.60
CA ASN A 657 9.25 6.19 -14.19
C ASN A 657 10.38 5.47 -14.95
N LEU A 658 10.05 4.63 -15.94
CA LEU A 658 11.01 3.89 -16.76
C LEU A 658 11.06 4.41 -18.20
N PRO A 659 12.20 4.26 -18.89
CA PRO A 659 12.25 4.51 -20.33
C PRO A 659 11.26 3.62 -21.10
N ASP A 660 10.60 4.19 -22.11
CA ASP A 660 9.63 3.47 -22.96
C ASP A 660 10.20 2.16 -23.54
N SER A 661 11.50 2.15 -23.88
CA SER A 661 12.18 0.94 -24.39
C SER A 661 12.21 -0.19 -23.37
N VAL A 662 12.46 0.12 -22.10
CA VAL A 662 12.57 -0.85 -21.01
C VAL A 662 11.19 -1.39 -20.65
N SER A 663 10.20 -0.49 -20.54
CA SER A 663 8.79 -0.86 -20.35
C SER A 663 8.29 -1.77 -21.46
N GLN A 664 8.69 -1.51 -22.72
CA GLN A 664 8.36 -2.37 -23.85
C GLN A 664 9.07 -3.72 -23.79
N ASP A 665 10.36 -3.76 -23.45
CA ASP A 665 11.13 -4.99 -23.33
C ASP A 665 10.54 -5.93 -22.25
N LEU A 666 10.08 -5.38 -21.13
CA LEU A 666 9.39 -6.12 -20.05
C LEU A 666 8.02 -6.65 -20.51
N GLN A 667 7.20 -5.84 -21.18
CA GLN A 667 5.91 -6.27 -21.75
C GLN A 667 6.08 -7.37 -22.81
N ASP A 668 7.10 -7.22 -23.65
CA ASP A 668 7.45 -8.20 -24.67
C ASP A 668 7.89 -9.50 -24.02
N ALA A 669 8.77 -9.46 -23.01
CA ALA A 669 9.23 -10.66 -22.31
C ALA A 669 8.08 -11.39 -21.60
N GLN A 670 7.19 -10.66 -20.91
CA GLN A 670 5.99 -11.20 -20.27
C GLN A 670 5.09 -11.93 -21.29
N SER A 671 4.82 -11.26 -22.41
CA SER A 671 4.00 -11.82 -23.49
C SER A 671 4.66 -13.06 -24.13
N ALA A 672 5.99 -13.11 -24.21
CA ALA A 672 6.74 -14.26 -24.71
C ALA A 672 6.58 -15.48 -23.79
N LEU A 673 6.71 -15.26 -22.48
CA LEU A 673 6.65 -16.30 -21.46
C LEU A 673 5.26 -16.91 -21.38
N LEU A 674 4.20 -16.08 -21.33
CA LEU A 674 2.82 -16.55 -21.34
C LEU A 674 2.49 -17.39 -22.59
N ALA A 675 2.94 -16.93 -23.77
CA ALA A 675 2.72 -17.65 -25.01
C ALA A 675 3.47 -19.00 -25.05
N ALA A 676 4.69 -19.05 -24.51
CA ALA A 676 5.47 -20.28 -24.45
C ALA A 676 4.89 -21.30 -23.45
N GLN A 677 4.34 -20.84 -22.32
CA GLN A 677 3.64 -21.68 -21.36
C GLN A 677 2.40 -22.35 -21.99
N GLN A 678 1.56 -21.57 -22.68
CA GLN A 678 0.38 -22.11 -23.37
C GLN A 678 0.74 -23.13 -24.46
N GLN A 679 1.87 -22.95 -25.15
CA GLN A 679 2.38 -23.91 -26.13
C GLN A 679 2.84 -25.21 -25.47
N TYR A 680 3.46 -25.11 -24.30
CA TYR A 680 3.90 -26.27 -23.53
C TYR A 680 2.70 -27.09 -23.03
N ASP A 681 1.68 -26.46 -22.46
CA ASP A 681 0.47 -27.14 -21.97
C ASP A 681 -0.29 -27.85 -23.11
N ALA A 682 -0.40 -27.20 -24.26
CA ALA A 682 -1.02 -27.77 -25.46
C ALA A 682 -0.23 -28.98 -26.00
N ALA A 683 1.11 -28.91 -25.96
CA ALA A 683 1.97 -30.01 -26.39
C ALA A 683 1.85 -31.21 -25.43
N VAL A 684 1.81 -30.98 -24.12
CA VAL A 684 1.60 -32.03 -23.10
C VAL A 684 0.23 -32.69 -23.29
N ALA A 685 -0.82 -31.91 -23.53
CA ALA A 685 -2.18 -32.44 -23.78
C ALA A 685 -2.27 -33.29 -25.06
N SER A 686 -1.41 -33.05 -26.05
CA SER A 686 -1.38 -33.82 -27.31
C SER A 686 -0.68 -35.19 -27.19
N GLY A 687 0.18 -35.37 -26.18
CA GLY A 687 1.01 -36.57 -26.00
C GLY A 687 2.10 -36.77 -27.06
N ASP A 688 2.36 -35.81 -27.95
CA ASP A 688 3.43 -35.87 -28.96
C ASP A 688 4.78 -35.45 -28.36
N SER A 689 5.70 -36.42 -28.22
CA SER A 689 7.04 -36.20 -27.66
C SER A 689 7.88 -35.15 -28.42
N THR A 690 7.63 -34.97 -29.71
CA THR A 690 8.36 -34.00 -30.54
C THR A 690 7.84 -32.58 -30.30
N ALA A 691 6.51 -32.43 -30.19
CA ALA A 691 5.88 -31.16 -29.86
C ALA A 691 6.24 -30.71 -28.43
N ILE A 692 6.29 -31.63 -27.48
CA ILE A 692 6.69 -31.35 -26.10
C ILE A 692 8.14 -30.85 -26.04
N ALA A 693 9.06 -31.49 -26.77
CA ALA A 693 10.46 -31.07 -26.82
C ALA A 693 10.63 -29.66 -27.45
N GLN A 694 9.85 -29.34 -28.49
CA GLN A 694 9.88 -28.02 -29.12
C GLN A 694 9.29 -26.93 -28.21
N ALA A 695 8.17 -27.22 -27.53
CA ALA A 695 7.56 -26.28 -26.59
C ALA A 695 8.43 -26.05 -25.35
N ALA A 696 9.11 -27.09 -24.85
CA ALA A 696 10.09 -26.95 -23.77
C ALA A 696 11.24 -26.00 -24.13
N GLN A 697 11.73 -26.09 -25.38
CA GLN A 697 12.77 -25.19 -25.88
C GLN A 697 12.25 -23.75 -26.04
N ALA A 698 11.00 -23.56 -26.47
CA ALA A 698 10.38 -22.25 -26.56
C ALA A 698 10.20 -21.60 -25.17
N LEU A 699 9.85 -22.39 -24.16
CA LEU A 699 9.73 -21.94 -22.78
C LEU A 699 11.08 -21.48 -22.20
N GLN A 700 12.15 -22.24 -22.44
CA GLN A 700 13.52 -21.84 -22.08
C GLN A 700 13.93 -20.52 -22.77
N GLN A 701 13.63 -20.36 -24.06
CA GLN A 701 13.93 -19.12 -24.78
C GLN A 701 13.13 -17.91 -24.28
N ALA A 702 11.92 -18.12 -23.77
CA ALA A 702 11.11 -17.06 -23.20
C ALA A 702 11.65 -16.62 -21.83
N VAL A 703 12.09 -17.55 -20.98
CA VAL A 703 12.77 -17.22 -19.71
C VAL A 703 14.05 -16.43 -19.94
N GLU A 704 14.85 -16.76 -20.95
CA GLU A 704 16.04 -15.98 -21.30
C GLU A 704 15.69 -14.55 -21.79
N GLN A 705 14.53 -14.36 -22.42
CA GLN A 705 14.04 -13.00 -22.73
C GLN A 705 13.63 -12.23 -21.48
N VAL A 706 13.01 -12.90 -20.49
CA VAL A 706 12.72 -12.27 -19.19
C VAL A 706 14.00 -11.89 -18.45
N LYS A 707 15.04 -12.74 -18.47
CA LYS A 707 16.36 -12.40 -17.91
C LYS A 707 16.96 -11.17 -18.55
N ALA A 708 16.94 -11.09 -19.88
CA ALA A 708 17.46 -9.94 -20.62
C ALA A 708 16.66 -8.65 -20.33
N ALA A 709 15.32 -8.73 -20.30
CA ALA A 709 14.47 -7.59 -19.98
C ALA A 709 14.65 -7.11 -18.53
N ASN A 710 14.79 -8.05 -17.60
CA ASN A 710 15.12 -7.73 -16.21
C ASN A 710 16.49 -7.06 -16.08
N GLN A 711 17.51 -7.53 -16.81
CA GLN A 711 18.82 -6.86 -16.83
C GLN A 711 18.73 -5.43 -17.38
N ALA A 712 18.01 -5.22 -18.48
CA ALA A 712 17.81 -3.87 -19.04
C ALA A 712 17.07 -2.95 -18.08
N PHE A 713 16.12 -3.49 -17.30
CA PHE A 713 15.45 -2.78 -16.21
C PHE A 713 16.42 -2.36 -15.11
N GLN A 714 17.27 -3.27 -14.61
CA GLN A 714 18.30 -2.94 -13.60
C GLN A 714 19.23 -1.81 -14.07
N GLU A 715 19.76 -1.94 -15.30
CA GLU A 715 20.68 -0.96 -15.88
C GLU A 715 20.01 0.43 -16.05
N ALA A 716 18.72 0.46 -16.38
CA ALA A 716 17.97 1.71 -16.51
C ALA A 716 17.75 2.39 -15.16
N LEU A 717 17.51 1.61 -14.11
CA LEU A 717 17.35 2.16 -12.78
C LEU A 717 18.65 2.70 -12.20
N ASP A 718 19.76 1.97 -12.37
CA ASP A 718 21.10 2.45 -12.01
C ASP A 718 21.41 3.78 -12.70
N GLN A 719 21.05 3.90 -13.97
CA GLN A 719 21.25 5.12 -14.74
C GLN A 719 20.37 6.28 -14.23
N ILE A 720 19.09 6.04 -13.95
CA ILE A 720 18.18 7.05 -13.39
C ILE A 720 18.69 7.56 -12.04
N MET A 721 19.15 6.65 -11.17
CA MET A 721 19.67 7.00 -9.85
C MET A 721 20.97 7.80 -9.92
N SER A 722 21.86 7.44 -10.84
CA SER A 722 23.08 8.20 -11.13
C SER A 722 22.77 9.61 -11.63
N ASP A 723 21.83 9.74 -12.57
CA ASP A 723 21.42 11.04 -13.11
C ASP A 723 20.73 11.89 -12.03
N LEU A 724 19.90 11.27 -11.18
CA LEU A 724 19.24 11.92 -10.06
C LEU A 724 20.24 12.43 -9.02
N LEU A 725 21.27 11.64 -8.67
CA LEU A 725 22.35 12.07 -7.79
C LEU A 725 23.06 13.30 -8.37
N GLY A 726 23.37 13.27 -9.67
CA GLY A 726 23.96 14.40 -10.37
C GLY A 726 23.09 15.65 -10.35
N ILE A 727 21.77 15.51 -10.46
CA ILE A 727 20.81 16.62 -10.41
C ILE A 727 20.71 17.19 -9.00
N VAL A 728 20.57 16.33 -7.99
CA VAL A 728 20.38 16.72 -6.59
C VAL A 728 21.62 17.40 -6.05
N THR A 729 22.81 16.86 -6.34
CA THR A 729 24.08 17.49 -5.94
C THR A 729 24.26 18.86 -6.60
N GLN A 730 23.94 19.01 -7.89
CA GLN A 730 23.96 20.31 -8.57
C GLN A 730 22.92 21.29 -8.00
N ALA A 731 21.74 20.81 -7.61
CA ALA A 731 20.70 21.62 -7.01
C ALA A 731 21.14 22.14 -5.62
N ILE A 732 21.70 21.26 -4.79
CA ILE A 732 22.28 21.62 -3.48
C ILE A 732 23.43 22.61 -3.67
N ASP A 733 24.30 22.41 -4.67
CA ASP A 733 25.36 23.35 -5.01
C ASP A 733 24.80 24.72 -5.41
N GLY A 734 23.76 24.77 -6.24
CA GLY A 734 23.08 26.01 -6.62
C GLY A 734 22.50 26.77 -5.41
N ILE A 735 21.90 26.05 -4.47
CA ILE A 735 21.34 26.62 -3.23
C ILE A 735 22.47 27.15 -2.33
N THR A 736 23.54 26.37 -2.14
CA THR A 736 24.66 26.76 -1.26
C THR A 736 25.50 27.90 -1.84
N VAL A 737 25.61 28.04 -3.16
CA VAL A 737 26.30 29.18 -3.80
C VAL A 737 25.56 30.50 -3.55
N ALA A 738 24.24 30.46 -3.38
CA ALA A 738 23.45 31.64 -3.03
C ALA A 738 23.59 32.06 -1.55
N CYS A 739 24.26 31.25 -0.72
CA CYS A 739 24.44 31.52 0.70
C CYS A 739 25.65 32.44 0.97
N PRO A 740 25.53 33.42 1.88
CA PRO A 740 26.67 34.16 2.41
C PRO A 740 27.69 33.22 3.10
N GLU A 741 28.94 33.66 3.25
CA GLU A 741 29.94 32.92 4.03
C GLU A 741 29.44 32.65 5.45
N GLN A 742 29.79 31.48 6.01
CA GLN A 742 29.28 31.00 7.31
C GLN A 742 29.47 32.01 8.45
N SER A 743 30.60 32.72 8.47
CA SER A 743 30.87 33.80 9.43
C SER A 743 29.91 34.99 9.27
N GLY A 744 29.49 35.30 8.05
CA GLY A 744 28.50 36.34 7.74
C GLY A 744 27.07 35.91 8.10
N LEU A 745 26.73 34.64 7.94
CA LEU A 745 25.44 34.06 8.36
C LEU A 745 25.26 34.12 9.87
N GLU A 746 26.25 33.65 10.63
CA GLU A 746 26.21 33.68 12.11
C GLU A 746 26.23 35.12 12.64
N THR A 747 27.03 36.00 12.05
CA THR A 747 27.05 37.42 12.43
C THR A 747 25.70 38.10 12.15
N GLY A 748 25.06 37.79 11.02
CA GLY A 748 23.75 38.33 10.66
C GLY A 748 22.64 37.85 11.59
N PHE A 749 22.60 36.54 11.89
CA PHE A 749 21.63 35.96 12.82
C PHE A 749 21.78 36.54 14.23
N ASN A 750 23.00 36.56 14.77
CA ASN A 750 23.28 37.14 16.09
C ASN A 750 22.94 38.63 16.17
N ALA A 751 23.12 39.38 15.07
CA ALA A 751 22.72 40.78 15.00
C ALA A 751 21.20 40.95 15.04
N ALA A 752 20.44 40.11 14.34
CA ALA A 752 18.96 40.14 14.34
C ALA A 752 18.38 39.77 15.73
N VAL A 753 18.95 38.75 16.38
CA VAL A 753 18.61 38.39 17.77
C VAL A 753 18.86 39.57 18.72
N ALA A 754 20.04 40.20 18.62
CA ALA A 754 20.41 41.31 19.47
C ALA A 754 19.50 42.55 19.27
N GLU A 755 18.98 42.76 18.06
CA GLU A 755 18.08 43.87 17.75
C GLU A 755 16.69 43.68 18.38
N ILE A 756 16.14 42.46 18.31
CA ILE A 756 14.88 42.11 19.02
C ILE A 756 15.08 42.19 20.53
N ASP A 757 16.17 41.61 21.06
CA ASP A 757 16.49 41.67 22.49
C ASP A 757 16.58 43.10 23.01
N HIS A 758 17.23 43.97 22.25
CA HIS A 758 17.34 45.38 22.59
C HIS A 758 15.97 46.07 22.64
N TYR A 759 15.08 45.77 21.69
CA TYR A 759 13.73 46.31 21.69
C TYR A 759 12.91 45.81 22.89
N LEU A 760 12.92 44.49 23.13
CA LEU A 760 12.17 43.87 24.24
C LEU A 760 12.62 44.42 25.60
N GLN A 761 13.92 44.54 25.83
CA GLN A 761 14.49 45.09 27.07
C GLN A 761 14.18 46.58 27.28
N GLN A 762 14.02 47.36 26.20
CA GLN A 762 13.61 48.76 26.30
C GLN A 762 12.12 48.91 26.65
N GLN A 763 11.26 48.08 26.06
CA GLN A 763 9.81 48.17 26.27
C GLN A 763 9.38 47.54 27.59
N TRP A 764 10.05 46.49 28.04
CA TRP A 764 9.68 45.74 29.24
C TRP A 764 10.90 45.49 30.15
N SER A 765 10.85 46.08 31.36
CA SER A 765 11.89 45.88 32.36
C SER A 765 11.81 44.48 32.96
N GLY A 766 12.85 43.66 32.76
CA GLY A 766 12.97 42.33 33.37
C GLY A 766 12.79 41.13 32.42
N VAL A 767 12.63 41.37 31.12
CA VAL A 767 12.67 40.31 30.09
C VAL A 767 14.11 39.82 29.95
N GLU A 768 14.33 38.50 30.10
CA GLU A 768 15.63 37.88 29.83
C GLU A 768 15.97 38.01 28.33
N ALA A 769 17.25 38.23 28.03
CA ALA A 769 17.72 38.26 26.65
C ALA A 769 17.52 36.89 26.00
N LEU A 770 17.02 36.86 24.76
CA LEU A 770 16.92 35.67 23.92
C LEU A 770 18.30 35.06 23.61
N GLY A 771 19.40 35.79 23.83
CA GLY A 771 20.72 35.25 24.21
C GLY A 771 21.18 33.97 23.50
N GLY A 772 22.08 34.11 22.52
CA GLY A 772 22.68 33.02 21.75
C GLY A 772 23.44 31.97 22.57
N ASP A 773 22.74 30.87 22.86
CA ASP A 773 23.17 29.47 22.83
C ASP A 773 21.86 28.66 22.85
N GLY A 774 21.21 28.51 21.69
CA GLY A 774 20.01 27.68 21.50
C GLY A 774 18.84 27.99 22.43
N VAL A 775 17.95 28.90 22.02
CA VAL A 775 16.63 29.00 22.65
C VAL A 775 15.80 27.82 22.18
N ASP A 776 15.75 26.76 22.99
CA ASP A 776 14.80 25.64 22.87
C ASP A 776 13.39 26.03 23.37
N ASP A 777 13.09 27.31 23.62
CA ASP A 777 11.81 27.64 24.25
C ASP A 777 11.19 28.99 23.86
N PHE A 778 10.54 29.00 22.69
CA PHE A 778 9.59 30.06 22.30
C PHE A 778 8.42 30.19 23.30
N ASN A 779 8.19 29.18 24.18
CA ASN A 779 7.17 29.25 25.22
C ASN A 779 7.48 30.31 26.28
N ALA A 780 8.75 30.67 26.52
CA ALA A 780 9.10 31.68 27.51
C ALA A 780 8.55 33.07 27.16
N LEU A 781 8.54 33.42 25.87
CA LEU A 781 7.93 34.65 25.34
C LEU A 781 6.41 34.61 25.43
N GLN A 782 5.80 33.46 25.13
CA GLN A 782 4.35 33.27 25.18
C GLN A 782 3.82 33.32 26.63
N GLN A 783 4.59 32.79 27.57
CA GLN A 783 4.28 32.79 29.00
C GLN A 783 4.39 34.21 29.58
N PHE A 784 5.40 34.99 29.16
CA PHE A 784 5.54 36.41 29.53
C PHE A 784 4.39 37.28 29.00
N VAL A 785 3.95 37.06 27.75
CA VAL A 785 2.78 37.75 27.16
C VAL A 785 1.48 37.40 27.89
N SER A 786 1.34 36.16 28.36
CA SER A 786 0.17 35.72 29.14
C SER A 786 0.11 36.33 30.54
N ASP A 787 1.26 36.57 31.17
CA ASP A 787 1.36 37.10 32.54
C ASP A 787 1.26 38.63 32.63
N THR A 788 1.40 39.35 31.50
CA THR A 788 1.40 40.83 31.48
C THR A 788 0.03 41.47 31.23
N ASP A 789 -1.05 40.69 31.10
CA ASP A 789 -2.43 41.19 30.90
C ASP A 789 -2.50 42.26 29.78
N ALA A 790 -1.67 42.08 28.74
CA ALA A 790 -1.64 42.94 27.58
C ALA A 790 -2.85 42.61 26.70
N ASP A 791 -3.89 43.43 26.81
CA ASP A 791 -4.97 43.50 25.84
C ASP A 791 -4.38 43.94 24.48
N SER A 792 -3.82 43.01 23.71
CA SER A 792 -3.13 43.33 22.45
C SER A 792 -3.49 42.36 21.33
N THR A 793 -4.59 42.67 20.63
CA THR A 793 -4.80 42.21 19.25
C THR A 793 -3.92 42.97 18.23
N SER A 794 -2.80 43.57 18.66
CA SER A 794 -1.81 44.15 17.77
C SER A 794 -0.48 44.34 18.50
N PHE A 795 0.54 43.58 18.12
CA PHE A 795 1.93 43.97 18.37
C PHE A 795 2.19 45.35 17.76
N SER A 796 3.13 46.13 18.31
CA SER A 796 3.48 47.41 17.71
C SER A 796 3.94 47.20 16.26
N PRO A 797 3.71 48.15 15.33
CA PRO A 797 4.22 48.05 13.97
C PRO A 797 5.74 47.84 13.94
N GLU A 798 6.46 48.43 14.89
CA GLU A 798 7.92 48.30 15.05
C GLU A 798 8.34 46.88 15.46
N LEU A 799 7.64 46.25 16.42
CA LEU A 799 7.92 44.85 16.79
C LEU A 799 7.55 43.88 15.65
N THR A 800 6.49 44.18 14.91
CA THR A 800 6.09 43.38 13.74
C THR A 800 7.13 43.46 12.63
N GLU A 801 7.70 44.64 12.37
CA GLU A 801 8.76 44.85 11.40
C GLU A 801 10.07 44.14 11.82
N LEU A 802 10.45 44.26 13.09
CA LEU A 802 11.62 43.57 13.65
C LEU A 802 11.47 42.04 13.62
N SER A 803 10.29 41.53 13.99
CA SER A 803 9.98 40.10 13.96
C SER A 803 10.01 39.53 12.54
N ASN A 804 9.42 40.24 11.57
CA ASN A 804 9.50 39.85 10.16
C ASN A 804 10.94 39.85 9.63
N GLY A 805 11.76 40.83 10.03
CA GLY A 805 13.18 40.88 9.69
C GLY A 805 13.97 39.72 10.29
N TYR A 806 13.70 39.38 11.55
CA TYR A 806 14.31 38.23 12.24
C TYR A 806 13.99 36.90 11.56
N TYR A 807 12.71 36.61 11.28
CA TYR A 807 12.32 35.34 10.66
C TYR A 807 12.96 35.16 9.28
N GLN A 808 13.15 36.24 8.51
CA GLN A 808 13.86 36.17 7.23
C GLN A 808 15.34 35.79 7.39
N VAL A 809 16.01 36.33 8.41
CA VAL A 809 17.43 36.04 8.69
C VAL A 809 17.59 34.64 9.28
N GLU A 810 16.67 34.23 10.15
CA GLU A 810 16.62 32.88 10.74
C GLU A 810 16.37 31.81 9.69
N GLU A 811 15.37 31.99 8.82
CA GLU A 811 15.09 31.08 7.71
C GLU A 811 16.32 30.95 6.80
N GLN A 812 16.98 32.07 6.48
CA GLN A 812 18.21 32.06 5.67
C GLN A 812 19.37 31.33 6.37
N TYR A 813 19.57 31.56 7.67
CA TYR A 813 20.59 30.90 8.47
C TYR A 813 20.38 29.38 8.55
N MET A 814 19.16 28.95 8.89
CA MET A 814 18.79 27.55 9.04
C MET A 814 18.87 26.82 7.69
N THR A 815 18.32 27.41 6.63
CA THR A 815 18.37 26.85 5.27
C THR A 815 19.82 26.69 4.79
N CYS A 816 20.63 27.76 4.87
CA CYS A 816 22.01 27.70 4.39
C CYS A 816 22.88 26.72 5.20
N THR A 817 22.65 26.62 6.51
CA THR A 817 23.35 25.65 7.37
C THR A 817 22.94 24.22 7.04
N ALA A 818 21.64 23.95 6.86
CA ALA A 818 21.14 22.63 6.52
C ALA A 818 21.64 22.16 5.14
N PHE A 819 21.53 23.00 4.10
CA PHE A 819 22.03 22.67 2.77
C PHE A 819 23.56 22.59 2.71
N GLY A 820 24.27 23.33 3.56
CA GLY A 820 25.72 23.19 3.74
C GLY A 820 26.11 21.81 4.28
N LYS A 821 25.31 21.22 5.18
CA LYS A 821 25.51 19.84 5.67
C LYS A 821 25.12 18.81 4.62
N LEU A 822 23.95 18.97 3.97
CA LEU A 822 23.48 18.07 2.91
C LEU A 822 24.49 17.97 1.76
N LYS A 823 25.18 19.07 1.42
CA LYS A 823 26.26 19.08 0.42
C LYS A 823 27.41 18.13 0.76
N VAL A 824 27.69 17.92 2.03
CA VAL A 824 28.77 17.03 2.50
C VAL A 824 28.28 15.58 2.61
N GLU A 825 27.02 15.40 2.98
CA GLU A 825 26.44 14.08 3.26
C GLU A 825 25.90 13.36 2.02
N VAL A 826 25.38 14.10 1.02
CA VAL A 826 24.80 13.54 -0.21
C VAL A 826 25.87 13.48 -1.30
N VAL A 827 26.54 12.33 -1.39
CA VAL A 827 27.71 12.14 -2.28
C VAL A 827 27.63 10.88 -3.14
N ASP A 828 26.73 9.97 -2.81
CA ASP A 828 26.56 8.67 -3.45
C ASP A 828 25.08 8.24 -3.48
N ALA A 829 24.79 7.12 -4.13
CA ALA A 829 23.42 6.62 -4.27
C ALA A 829 22.77 6.26 -2.91
N ALA A 830 23.57 5.80 -1.94
CA ALA A 830 23.08 5.43 -0.61
C ALA A 830 22.63 6.67 0.19
N SER A 831 23.44 7.73 0.18
CA SER A 831 23.11 9.01 0.80
C SER A 831 21.95 9.74 0.10
N LEU A 832 21.84 9.62 -1.23
CA LEU A 832 20.66 10.09 -1.96
C LEU A 832 19.38 9.36 -1.55
N THR A 833 19.47 8.05 -1.32
CA THR A 833 18.36 7.24 -0.84
C THR A 833 17.90 7.70 0.54
N ALA A 834 18.85 7.92 1.46
CA ALA A 834 18.53 8.44 2.79
C ALA A 834 17.83 9.80 2.71
N LEU A 835 18.32 10.72 1.87
CA LEU A 835 17.67 12.02 1.65
C LEU A 835 16.24 11.84 1.10
N ALA A 836 16.06 10.98 0.11
CA ALA A 836 14.75 10.76 -0.50
C ALA A 836 13.75 10.14 0.48
N GLN A 837 14.19 9.27 1.39
CA GLN A 837 13.35 8.72 2.44
C GLN A 837 12.87 9.81 3.42
N VAL A 838 13.77 10.70 3.84
CA VAL A 838 13.42 11.86 4.67
C VAL A 838 12.40 12.75 3.96
N LEU A 839 12.57 12.98 2.65
CA LEU A 839 11.63 13.74 1.85
C LEU A 839 10.27 13.04 1.72
N LEU A 840 10.24 11.72 1.67
CA LEU A 840 9.01 10.93 1.60
C LEU A 840 8.17 11.08 2.87
N GLU A 841 8.80 11.15 4.04
CA GLU A 841 8.12 11.45 5.32
C GLU A 841 7.44 12.83 5.31
N THR A 842 7.95 13.77 4.50
CA THR A 842 7.33 15.08 4.26
C THR A 842 6.27 15.08 3.14
N GLY A 843 5.93 13.89 2.63
CA GLY A 843 4.98 13.70 1.53
C GLY A 843 5.54 14.11 0.16
N PHE A 844 6.86 14.03 -0.06
CA PHE A 844 7.50 14.30 -1.34
C PHE A 844 8.32 13.10 -1.83
N ASN A 845 7.84 12.45 -2.90
CA ASN A 845 8.61 11.42 -3.58
C ASN A 845 9.53 12.07 -4.64
N LEU A 846 10.83 12.08 -4.35
CA LEU A 846 11.86 12.68 -5.21
C LEU A 846 11.94 11.99 -6.58
N VAL A 847 11.76 10.66 -6.63
CA VAL A 847 11.85 9.90 -7.88
C VAL A 847 10.64 10.15 -8.76
N ASP A 848 9.42 10.06 -8.22
CA ASP A 848 8.19 10.31 -8.99
C ASP A 848 8.16 11.72 -9.59
N PHE A 849 8.84 12.66 -8.94
CA PHE A 849 8.99 14.02 -9.45
C PHE A 849 10.06 14.13 -10.54
N ALA A 850 11.26 13.58 -10.29
CA ALA A 850 12.42 13.81 -11.15
C ALA A 850 12.54 12.85 -12.34
N ALA A 851 12.13 11.59 -12.18
CA ALA A 851 12.25 10.57 -13.23
C ALA A 851 11.44 10.93 -14.49
N PRO A 852 10.16 11.39 -14.42
CA PRO A 852 9.44 11.82 -15.62
C PRO A 852 10.10 13.02 -16.32
N LEU A 853 10.73 13.92 -15.56
CA LEU A 853 11.45 15.08 -16.12
C LEU A 853 12.71 14.65 -16.87
N LEU A 854 13.48 13.71 -16.30
CA LEU A 854 14.62 13.07 -16.94
C LEU A 854 14.23 12.38 -18.25
N LEU A 855 13.15 11.61 -18.23
CA LEU A 855 12.66 10.87 -19.39
C LEU A 855 12.06 11.75 -20.49
N SER A 856 11.56 12.94 -20.13
CA SER A 856 11.00 13.90 -21.10
C SER A 856 12.05 14.58 -22.01
N GLY A 857 13.34 14.36 -21.74
CA GLY A 857 14.44 14.97 -22.50
C GLY A 857 14.61 16.47 -22.26
N GLN A 858 14.12 16.98 -21.13
CA GLN A 858 14.32 18.36 -20.71
C GLN A 858 15.81 18.68 -20.48
N PRO A 859 16.23 19.94 -20.69
CA PRO A 859 17.61 20.33 -20.38
C PRO A 859 17.87 20.16 -18.88
N VAL A 860 19.00 19.53 -18.55
CA VAL A 860 19.41 19.21 -17.17
C VAL A 860 19.33 20.43 -16.24
N GLU A 861 19.69 21.62 -16.73
CA GLU A 861 19.64 22.87 -15.97
C GLU A 861 18.23 23.24 -15.49
N ALA A 862 17.20 22.97 -16.31
CA ALA A 862 15.81 23.20 -15.91
C ALA A 862 15.34 22.19 -14.86
N ILE A 863 15.78 20.93 -14.98
CA ILE A 863 15.47 19.88 -14.01
C ILE A 863 16.15 20.16 -12.66
N VAL A 864 17.43 20.55 -12.69
CA VAL A 864 18.19 20.99 -11.51
C VAL A 864 17.48 22.15 -10.80
N THR A 865 16.97 23.12 -11.55
CA THR A 865 16.22 24.25 -10.98
C THR A 865 14.93 23.78 -10.31
N ALA A 866 14.13 22.97 -11.00
CA ALA A 866 12.85 22.47 -10.47
C ALA A 866 13.04 21.59 -9.22
N VAL A 867 14.04 20.70 -9.23
CA VAL A 867 14.39 19.87 -8.07
C VAL A 867 14.92 20.73 -6.93
N GLY A 868 15.75 21.73 -7.21
CA GLY A 868 16.27 22.66 -6.21
C GLY A 868 15.19 23.49 -5.52
N GLU A 869 14.20 23.98 -6.26
CA GLU A 869 13.06 24.71 -5.67
C GLU A 869 12.26 23.84 -4.70
N GLU A 870 11.98 22.60 -5.09
CA GLU A 870 11.20 21.67 -4.28
C GLU A 870 11.98 21.17 -3.06
N LEU A 871 13.28 20.87 -3.22
CA LEU A 871 14.17 20.56 -2.10
C LEU A 871 14.19 21.70 -1.08
N LYS A 872 14.40 22.94 -1.56
CA LYS A 872 14.39 24.12 -0.68
C LYS A 872 13.08 24.24 0.06
N ARG A 873 11.94 24.10 -0.63
CA ARG A 873 10.61 24.21 -0.04
C ARG A 873 10.34 23.16 1.04
N ARG A 874 10.71 21.90 0.80
CA ARG A 874 10.47 20.79 1.73
C ARG A 874 11.38 20.88 2.95
N VAL A 875 12.68 21.08 2.74
CA VAL A 875 13.65 21.20 3.82
C VAL A 875 13.34 22.43 4.69
N SER A 876 12.99 23.57 4.09
CA SER A 876 12.60 24.76 4.86
C SER A 876 11.32 24.52 5.67
N GLY A 877 10.34 23.79 5.12
CA GLY A 877 9.12 23.42 5.83
C GLY A 877 9.36 22.55 7.07
N VAL A 878 10.31 21.60 7.01
CA VAL A 878 10.71 20.78 8.17
C VAL A 878 11.41 21.64 9.22
N LEU A 879 12.34 22.50 8.79
CA LEU A 879 13.08 23.39 9.70
C LEU A 879 12.16 24.37 10.43
N VAL A 880 11.11 24.85 9.75
CA VAL A 880 10.08 25.70 10.37
C VAL A 880 9.18 24.88 11.30
N GLY A 881 8.79 23.65 10.94
CA GLY A 881 7.99 22.79 11.83
C GLY A 881 8.67 22.50 13.18
N MET A 882 9.99 22.26 13.19
CA MET A 882 10.76 21.99 14.41
C MET A 882 11.02 23.21 15.29
N GLY A 883 10.80 24.44 14.79
CA GLY A 883 11.01 25.67 15.56
C GLY A 883 9.74 26.23 16.23
N TYR A 884 8.57 25.67 15.92
CA TYR A 884 7.26 26.15 16.38
C TYR A 884 6.42 25.11 17.15
N ASP A 885 6.84 23.84 17.18
CA ASP A 885 6.38 22.79 18.10
C ASP A 885 7.33 22.69 19.30
#